data_AF-A0A0E0HP74-F1
#
_entry.id   AF-A0A0E0HP74-F1
#
_cell.length_a   1.000
_cell.length_b   1.000
_cell.length_c   1.000
_cell.angle_alpha   90.00
_cell.angle_beta   90.00
_cell.angle_gamma   90.00
#
_symmetry.space_group_name_H-M   'P 1'
#
loop_
_entity.id
_entity.type
_entity.pdbx_description
1 polymer ?
#
loop_
_entity_poly.entity_id
_entity_poly.type
_entity_poly.pdbx_seq_one_letter_code
_entity_poly.pdbx_strand_id
1 'polypeptide(L)'
;MESEDYIFLWKWRKYLLLLATLVAGVTYDAGLNPPGGVWPDDTGGHATGDPVLPVTFHSRYLAFFYCNATAFVASLVVIMMLLDRRVSGNRVGVTVLRSAMVLDLFALMGAYAAGVSRDVLAVAYVSALFGLVFAYVALHIVVATSALPPVEWLRASAKRLAGKAEELLRKGDDEEAASASASMTTRRVEEDRQERRKFLLLLATFATPLTYAAGFDPPGGFWDSTGGGHTAGVPVLRDGPSRSRYRAFFYCNATSFVASLAIVMLLMSRTLSRRVARSYALQVCVMVELLGLVGAYAAGSNRKRETTAYVVSLAGAVLVYIALQVVVGMFAMAAIKRWLVGLCRILQCRRSMEPAEHLRADDVTHDHRVQYLEMKPCPATPNNTPCEVRAPDGDVTGGGGGDGDEGDADTVEESRSLLLLLATLAATVTYDAGLNPPGGFWPDGGRAGELILLDTHPRRYKAFFHCNTAAFVASLVVIVIVQSRQLSSGAVVKRRALQAAMTLDLLGLMGAYAAGSCRSAAATVYVSALAVAVFVYSLGNVVAFTTMGRSRETRLMRWVDGMVQKVLERLHLWDGQAEEADDDLERKRKFLLQLAILAATVTYKTGLNPPGGFWSGSDDGRAGDPVLVDHYRNRYMVFFYCNATGFMASVAVILMLVNRRLYKQGIRCNALNACVVVGLLGLMLAYAAGSCRRLRTSAYVIALVAAVVGFLLLQILLFLLAKRVVPATLEHRLPPWLLALFEPLTPPPRKAAAAAGGEDDKQQDSGERHTEQYMKRKYLMLLGVLAASVTYQAGLSPPGGTWGGDGAMVAGGSATYHYAAGDPVLHDTDRARYHAFFHCNATSFVASVVVIVLLLLRRRRRRGAPAAPLWAMQSAVVLDLLGLLGAYAAGSCREWETSAYVVALVGAVVVYIALHVLLSFDAVAAKAERLKVWRYFGESSDNNNQTGGGAAV
;
A
#
# COMPACT_ATOMS: atom_id res chain seq x y z
N MET A 1 16.94 -23.41 16.73
CA MET A 1 17.67 -23.03 15.50
C MET A 1 16.65 -22.62 14.44
N GLU A 2 16.33 -21.32 14.33
CA GLU A 2 15.38 -20.83 13.32
C GLU A 2 15.98 -21.03 11.91
N SER A 3 15.22 -21.60 10.98
CA SER A 3 15.69 -21.74 9.60
C SER A 3 15.94 -20.36 9.01
N GLU A 4 17.08 -20.14 8.34
CA GLU A 4 17.40 -18.89 7.64
C GLU A 4 16.23 -18.32 6.81
N ASP A 5 15.48 -19.20 6.18
CA ASP A 5 14.28 -18.95 5.39
C ASP A 5 13.13 -18.29 6.17
N TYR A 6 12.92 -18.69 7.41
CA TYR A 6 11.94 -18.09 8.31
C TYR A 6 12.30 -16.63 8.61
N ILE A 7 13.57 -16.37 8.94
CA ILE A 7 14.10 -15.01 9.17
C ILE A 7 13.90 -14.14 7.92
N PHE A 8 14.01 -14.73 6.72
CA PHE A 8 13.77 -14.01 5.47
C PHE A 8 12.32 -13.55 5.32
N LEU A 9 11.39 -14.50 5.45
CA LEU A 9 9.97 -14.27 5.25
C LEU A 9 9.48 -13.24 6.26
N TRP A 10 9.92 -13.35 7.51
CA TRP A 10 9.59 -12.38 8.55
C TRP A 10 10.17 -10.99 8.29
N LYS A 11 11.41 -10.91 7.78
CA LYS A 11 12.01 -9.64 7.36
C LYS A 11 11.22 -8.95 6.24
N TRP A 12 10.61 -9.71 5.32
CA TRP A 12 9.86 -9.17 4.18
C TRP A 12 8.33 -9.25 4.33
N ARG A 13 7.84 -9.70 5.49
CA ARG A 13 6.42 -9.92 5.82
C ARG A 13 5.51 -8.76 5.42
N LYS A 14 5.93 -7.53 5.69
CA LYS A 14 5.18 -6.31 5.34
C LYS A 14 4.85 -6.25 3.84
N TYR A 15 5.82 -6.59 3.00
CA TYR A 15 5.67 -6.49 1.55
C TYR A 15 4.91 -7.68 0.98
N LEU A 16 5.11 -8.87 1.56
CA LEU A 16 4.31 -10.06 1.22
C LEU A 16 2.83 -9.86 1.54
N LEU A 17 2.53 -9.24 2.69
CA LEU A 17 1.16 -8.90 3.05
C LEU A 17 0.58 -7.88 2.07
N LEU A 18 1.34 -6.82 1.73
CA LEU A 18 0.93 -5.83 0.73
C LEU A 18 0.60 -6.49 -0.62
N LEU A 19 1.47 -7.38 -1.10
CA LEU A 19 1.26 -8.09 -2.34
C LEU A 19 0.00 -8.96 -2.29
N ALA A 20 -0.16 -9.80 -1.27
CA ALA A 20 -1.32 -10.67 -1.12
C ALA A 20 -2.63 -9.87 -0.99
N THR A 21 -2.61 -8.72 -0.30
CA THR A 21 -3.78 -7.83 -0.25
C THR A 21 -4.13 -7.23 -1.60
N LEU A 22 -3.14 -6.83 -2.39
CA LEU A 22 -3.40 -6.28 -3.72
C LEU A 22 -3.90 -7.35 -4.69
N VAL A 23 -3.33 -8.55 -4.65
CA VAL A 23 -3.80 -9.70 -5.43
C VAL A 23 -5.25 -10.03 -5.07
N ALA A 24 -5.58 -10.17 -3.77
CA ALA A 24 -6.94 -10.38 -3.32
C ALA A 24 -7.92 -9.32 -3.86
N GLY A 25 -7.52 -8.04 -3.81
CA GLY A 25 -8.35 -6.93 -4.31
C GLY A 25 -8.63 -7.02 -5.81
N VAL A 26 -7.61 -7.28 -6.65
CA VAL A 26 -7.82 -7.34 -8.10
C VAL A 26 -8.51 -8.62 -8.57
N THR A 27 -8.30 -9.74 -7.88
CA THR A 27 -9.02 -10.98 -8.18
C THR A 27 -10.48 -10.88 -7.74
N TYR A 28 -10.77 -10.14 -6.66
CA TYR A 28 -12.15 -9.88 -6.24
C TYR A 28 -12.90 -9.06 -7.29
N ASP A 29 -12.30 -7.96 -7.75
CA ASP A 29 -12.89 -7.12 -8.79
C ASP A 29 -13.08 -7.88 -10.11
N ALA A 30 -12.05 -8.59 -10.59
CA ALA A 30 -12.13 -9.40 -11.80
C ALA A 30 -13.13 -10.56 -11.72
N GLY A 31 -13.43 -11.06 -10.52
CA GLY A 31 -14.46 -12.08 -10.32
C GLY A 31 -15.89 -11.54 -10.39
N LEU A 32 -16.10 -10.29 -9.95
CA LEU A 32 -17.40 -9.62 -10.03
C LEU A 32 -17.66 -9.01 -11.42
N ASN A 33 -16.58 -8.59 -12.09
CA ASN A 33 -16.56 -8.02 -13.44
C ASN A 33 -15.73 -8.94 -14.35
N PRO A 34 -16.29 -10.06 -14.82
CA PRO A 34 -15.53 -11.03 -15.59
C PRO A 34 -15.08 -10.44 -16.94
N PRO A 35 -13.93 -10.91 -17.48
CA PRO A 35 -13.47 -10.47 -18.78
C PRO A 35 -14.55 -10.76 -19.83
N GLY A 36 -14.69 -9.87 -20.81
CA GLY A 36 -15.72 -10.02 -21.85
C GLY A 36 -17.05 -9.38 -21.51
N GLY A 37 -17.20 -8.87 -20.29
CA GLY A 37 -18.42 -8.22 -19.86
C GLY A 37 -19.56 -9.21 -19.67
N VAL A 38 -20.77 -8.65 -19.65
CA VAL A 38 -22.02 -9.35 -19.38
C VAL A 38 -23.02 -9.03 -20.47
N TRP A 39 -23.98 -9.92 -20.70
CA TRP A 39 -25.02 -9.73 -21.70
C TRP A 39 -25.92 -8.54 -21.33
N PRO A 40 -26.28 -7.67 -22.29
CA PRO A 40 -27.16 -6.52 -22.05
C PRO A 40 -28.65 -6.87 -22.13
N ASP A 41 -29.00 -7.99 -22.77
CA ASP A 41 -30.37 -8.43 -22.99
C ASP A 41 -30.53 -9.96 -22.91
N ASP A 42 -31.78 -10.44 -22.96
CA ASP A 42 -32.13 -11.86 -22.89
C ASP A 42 -32.16 -12.55 -24.27
N THR A 43 -31.51 -11.96 -25.29
CA THR A 43 -31.56 -12.51 -26.65
C THR A 43 -30.61 -13.70 -26.83
N GLY A 44 -30.93 -14.60 -27.76
CA GLY A 44 -30.03 -15.72 -28.11
C GLY A 44 -29.95 -16.86 -27.08
N GLY A 45 -30.86 -16.91 -26.09
CA GLY A 45 -30.91 -17.99 -25.09
C GLY A 45 -29.96 -17.78 -23.90
N HIS A 46 -29.52 -16.53 -23.67
CA HIS A 46 -28.74 -16.12 -22.51
C HIS A 46 -29.57 -15.17 -21.64
N ALA A 47 -29.23 -15.05 -20.37
CA ALA A 47 -29.89 -14.11 -19.47
C ALA A 47 -29.06 -12.82 -19.33
N THR A 48 -29.76 -11.70 -19.23
CA THR A 48 -29.16 -10.38 -19.03
C THR A 48 -28.32 -10.37 -17.76
N GLY A 49 -27.14 -9.79 -17.83
CA GLY A 49 -26.19 -9.74 -16.71
C GLY A 49 -25.40 -11.03 -16.49
N ASP A 50 -25.64 -12.10 -17.26
CA ASP A 50 -24.75 -13.26 -17.25
C ASP A 50 -23.44 -12.96 -17.98
N PRO A 51 -22.31 -13.53 -17.56
CA PRO A 51 -21.04 -13.35 -18.25
C PRO A 51 -21.13 -13.83 -19.70
N VAL A 52 -20.45 -13.13 -20.62
CA VAL A 52 -20.50 -13.46 -22.07
C VAL A 52 -19.60 -14.64 -22.45
N LEU A 53 -18.43 -14.75 -21.79
CA LEU A 53 -17.43 -15.77 -22.11
C LEU A 53 -17.84 -17.24 -21.91
N PRO A 54 -18.68 -17.63 -20.92
CA PRO A 54 -19.17 -19.00 -20.78
C PRO A 54 -19.81 -19.56 -22.05
N VAL A 55 -20.48 -18.71 -22.83
CA VAL A 55 -21.14 -19.08 -24.10
C VAL A 55 -20.15 -19.04 -25.25
N THR A 56 -19.44 -17.93 -25.40
CA THR A 56 -18.63 -17.64 -26.60
C THR A 56 -17.26 -18.33 -26.58
N PHE A 57 -16.65 -18.45 -25.39
CA PHE A 57 -15.30 -19.00 -25.20
C PHE A 57 -15.22 -19.86 -23.91
N HIS A 58 -16.10 -20.86 -23.80
CA HIS A 58 -16.32 -21.66 -22.59
C HIS A 58 -15.04 -22.16 -21.89
N SER A 59 -14.13 -22.83 -22.60
CA SER A 59 -12.90 -23.38 -22.01
C SER A 59 -11.99 -22.30 -21.41
N ARG A 60 -11.98 -21.10 -22.01
CA ARG A 60 -11.18 -19.97 -21.53
C ARG A 60 -11.82 -19.35 -20.29
N TYR A 61 -13.14 -19.24 -20.28
CA TYR A 61 -13.88 -18.79 -19.10
C TYR A 61 -13.61 -19.69 -17.91
N LEU A 62 -13.71 -21.01 -18.06
CA LEU A 62 -13.45 -21.95 -16.97
C LEU A 62 -12.02 -21.81 -16.45
N ALA A 63 -11.02 -21.78 -17.35
CA ALA A 63 -9.63 -21.57 -16.96
C ALA A 63 -9.43 -20.25 -16.20
N PHE A 64 -10.00 -19.15 -16.69
CA PHE A 64 -9.98 -17.87 -16.01
C PHE A 64 -10.64 -17.94 -14.62
N PHE A 65 -11.87 -18.46 -14.54
CA PHE A 65 -12.67 -18.48 -13.33
C PHE A 65 -12.01 -19.27 -12.21
N TYR A 66 -11.59 -20.51 -12.49
CA TYR A 66 -10.96 -21.36 -11.49
C TYR A 66 -9.60 -20.82 -11.04
N CYS A 67 -8.78 -20.31 -11.97
CA CYS A 67 -7.51 -19.68 -11.63
C CYS A 67 -7.72 -18.39 -10.83
N ASN A 68 -8.65 -17.52 -11.21
CA ASN A 68 -8.91 -16.27 -10.49
C ASN A 68 -9.47 -16.51 -9.08
N ALA A 69 -10.42 -17.44 -8.94
CA ALA A 69 -10.96 -17.83 -7.63
C ALA A 69 -9.88 -18.48 -6.74
N THR A 70 -9.01 -19.30 -7.31
CA THR A 70 -7.88 -19.90 -6.59
C THR A 70 -6.91 -18.83 -6.11
N ALA A 71 -6.55 -17.85 -6.96
CA ALA A 71 -5.68 -16.74 -6.58
C ALA A 71 -6.30 -15.88 -5.46
N PHE A 72 -7.59 -15.54 -5.57
CA PHE A 72 -8.31 -14.81 -4.52
C PHE A 72 -8.23 -15.53 -3.17
N VAL A 73 -8.59 -16.81 -3.13
CA VAL A 73 -8.60 -17.58 -1.88
C VAL A 73 -7.19 -17.85 -1.36
N ALA A 74 -6.23 -18.18 -2.24
CA ALA A 74 -4.83 -18.37 -1.85
C ALA A 74 -4.24 -17.08 -1.25
N SER A 75 -4.56 -15.92 -1.81
CA SER A 75 -4.19 -14.62 -1.26
C SER A 75 -4.78 -14.38 0.14
N LEU A 76 -6.03 -14.75 0.40
CA LEU A 76 -6.62 -14.68 1.75
C LEU A 76 -5.92 -15.63 2.73
N VAL A 77 -5.57 -16.84 2.30
CA VAL A 77 -4.77 -17.80 3.11
C VAL A 77 -3.41 -17.19 3.45
N VAL A 78 -2.70 -16.64 2.46
CA VAL A 78 -1.41 -15.98 2.65
C VAL A 78 -1.55 -14.82 3.65
N ILE A 79 -2.59 -13.98 3.53
CA ILE A 79 -2.87 -12.90 4.48
C ILE A 79 -3.07 -13.43 5.90
N MET A 80 -3.89 -14.48 6.06
CA MET A 80 -4.15 -15.09 7.37
C MET A 80 -2.89 -15.69 8.00
N MET A 81 -2.12 -16.47 7.24
CA MET A 81 -0.87 -17.07 7.69
C MET A 81 0.19 -16.01 8.01
N LEU A 82 0.24 -14.92 7.24
CA LEU A 82 1.11 -13.80 7.51
C LEU A 82 0.62 -12.95 8.68
N LEU A 83 -0.63 -12.97 9.10
CA LEU A 83 -1.13 -12.16 10.22
C LEU A 83 -0.84 -12.77 11.60
N ASP A 84 -0.76 -14.09 11.71
CA ASP A 84 -0.50 -14.80 12.97
C ASP A 84 0.88 -15.49 12.99
N ARG A 85 1.76 -15.05 13.90
CA ARG A 85 3.10 -15.63 14.08
C ARG A 85 3.05 -17.09 14.53
N ARG A 86 2.01 -17.49 15.26
CA ARG A 86 1.86 -18.87 15.74
C ARG A 86 1.63 -19.86 14.61
N VAL A 87 1.01 -19.41 13.51
CA VAL A 87 0.72 -20.25 12.34
C VAL A 87 1.96 -20.45 11.47
N SER A 88 2.82 -19.42 11.33
CA SER A 88 4.05 -19.49 10.51
C SER A 88 5.32 -19.82 11.31
N GLY A 89 5.22 -20.04 12.62
CA GLY A 89 6.37 -20.24 13.52
C GLY A 89 7.11 -21.57 13.37
N ASN A 90 6.55 -22.52 12.63
CA ASN A 90 7.11 -23.86 12.46
C ASN A 90 7.47 -24.17 10.98
N ARG A 91 8.27 -25.24 10.76
CA ARG A 91 8.71 -25.65 9.40
C ARG A 91 7.53 -25.95 8.46
N VAL A 92 6.46 -26.56 8.99
CA VAL A 92 5.26 -26.90 8.22
C VAL A 92 4.55 -25.64 7.75
N GLY A 93 4.31 -24.68 8.64
CA GLY A 93 3.65 -23.41 8.34
C GLY A 93 4.41 -22.56 7.32
N VAL A 94 5.75 -22.52 7.39
CA VAL A 94 6.58 -21.88 6.35
C VAL A 94 6.44 -22.60 5.00
N THR A 95 6.40 -23.93 5.00
CA THR A 95 6.22 -24.73 3.78
C THR A 95 4.86 -24.47 3.16
N VAL A 96 3.80 -24.43 3.95
CA VAL A 96 2.46 -24.16 3.43
C VAL A 96 2.33 -22.71 2.95
N LEU A 97 2.84 -21.74 3.69
CA LEU A 97 2.88 -20.35 3.24
C LEU A 97 3.57 -20.21 1.88
N ARG A 98 4.71 -20.89 1.68
CA ARG A 98 5.39 -20.93 0.38
C ARG A 98 4.55 -21.58 -0.70
N SER A 99 3.93 -22.71 -0.41
CA SER A 99 3.07 -23.40 -1.37
C SER A 99 1.87 -22.54 -1.78
N ALA A 100 1.25 -21.83 -0.82
CA ALA A 100 0.14 -20.93 -1.07
C ALA A 100 0.57 -19.73 -1.92
N MET A 101 1.74 -19.13 -1.65
CA MET A 101 2.29 -18.05 -2.46
C MET A 101 2.64 -18.49 -3.90
N VAL A 102 3.16 -19.71 -4.07
CA VAL A 102 3.45 -20.27 -5.40
C VAL A 102 2.16 -20.58 -6.15
N LEU A 103 1.18 -21.18 -5.47
CA LEU A 103 -0.14 -21.45 -6.02
C LEU A 103 -0.82 -20.14 -6.46
N ASP A 104 -0.78 -19.11 -5.61
CA ASP A 104 -1.30 -17.77 -5.89
C ASP A 104 -0.66 -17.17 -7.16
N LEU A 105 0.67 -17.25 -7.29
CA LEU A 105 1.38 -16.78 -8.48
C LEU A 105 0.95 -17.52 -9.75
N PHE A 106 0.92 -18.86 -9.74
CA PHE A 106 0.52 -19.65 -10.91
C PHE A 106 -0.96 -19.43 -11.26
N ALA A 107 -1.82 -19.33 -10.26
CA ALA A 107 -3.23 -19.04 -10.42
C ALA A 107 -3.45 -17.66 -11.04
N LEU A 108 -2.76 -16.62 -10.56
CA LEU A 108 -2.83 -15.27 -11.13
C LEU A 108 -2.37 -15.23 -12.60
N MET A 109 -1.30 -15.95 -12.92
CA MET A 109 -0.76 -16.05 -14.28
C MET A 109 -1.71 -16.80 -15.22
N GLY A 110 -2.28 -17.91 -14.76
CA GLY A 110 -3.27 -18.68 -15.50
C GLY A 110 -4.54 -17.89 -15.78
N ALA A 111 -5.03 -17.15 -14.77
CA ALA A 111 -6.17 -16.25 -14.92
C ALA A 111 -5.89 -15.16 -15.96
N TYR A 112 -4.73 -14.51 -15.88
CA TYR A 112 -4.36 -13.47 -16.85
C TYR A 112 -4.28 -14.03 -18.28
N ALA A 113 -3.56 -15.13 -18.49
CA ALA A 113 -3.39 -15.73 -19.81
C ALA A 113 -4.73 -16.17 -20.44
N ALA A 114 -5.65 -16.70 -19.62
CA ALA A 114 -6.97 -17.14 -20.09
C ALA A 114 -7.94 -15.98 -20.34
N GLY A 115 -7.92 -14.93 -19.50
CA GLY A 115 -8.91 -13.86 -19.52
C GLY A 115 -8.58 -12.68 -20.44
N VAL A 116 -7.31 -12.37 -20.69
CA VAL A 116 -6.89 -11.11 -21.33
C VAL A 116 -7.22 -11.04 -22.83
N SER A 117 -7.11 -12.14 -23.57
CA SER A 117 -7.27 -12.13 -25.04
C SER A 117 -7.92 -13.40 -25.58
N ARG A 118 -8.62 -13.25 -26.70
CA ARG A 118 -9.34 -14.33 -27.38
C ARG A 118 -8.52 -14.89 -28.56
N ASP A 119 -7.46 -14.19 -28.95
CA ASP A 119 -6.58 -14.57 -30.06
C ASP A 119 -5.54 -15.60 -29.60
N VAL A 120 -5.35 -16.66 -30.38
CA VAL A 120 -4.37 -17.72 -30.07
C VAL A 120 -2.94 -17.16 -30.01
N LEU A 121 -2.58 -16.26 -30.93
CA LEU A 121 -1.25 -15.62 -30.96
C LEU A 121 -1.00 -14.75 -29.73
N ALA A 122 -2.02 -14.06 -29.23
CA ALA A 122 -1.90 -13.20 -28.06
C ALA A 122 -1.72 -14.02 -26.78
N VAL A 123 -2.46 -15.12 -26.64
CA VAL A 123 -2.26 -16.08 -25.54
C VAL A 123 -0.88 -16.74 -25.64
N ALA A 124 -0.48 -17.20 -26.83
CA ALA A 124 0.83 -17.80 -27.06
C ALA A 124 1.96 -16.83 -26.70
N TYR A 125 1.82 -15.55 -27.02
CA TYR A 125 2.75 -14.49 -26.64
C TYR A 125 2.87 -14.36 -25.12
N VAL A 126 1.75 -14.25 -24.39
CA VAL A 126 1.73 -14.12 -22.93
C VAL A 126 2.32 -15.38 -22.26
N SER A 127 1.92 -16.57 -22.71
CA SER A 127 2.48 -17.83 -22.23
C SER A 127 3.97 -17.97 -22.51
N ALA A 128 4.45 -17.52 -23.68
CA ALA A 128 5.87 -17.51 -24.02
C ALA A 128 6.66 -16.54 -23.13
N LEU A 129 6.13 -15.36 -22.82
CA LEU A 129 6.75 -14.43 -21.86
C LEU A 129 6.90 -15.06 -20.48
N PHE A 130 5.85 -15.73 -19.97
CA PHE A 130 5.94 -16.46 -18.70
C PHE A 130 6.95 -17.60 -18.76
N GLY A 131 6.94 -18.39 -19.83
CA GLY A 131 7.91 -19.45 -20.08
C GLY A 131 9.36 -18.93 -20.09
N LEU A 132 9.59 -17.77 -20.72
CA LEU A 132 10.89 -17.10 -20.73
C LEU A 132 11.34 -16.69 -19.33
N VAL A 133 10.45 -16.09 -18.53
CA VAL A 133 10.76 -15.71 -17.14
C VAL A 133 11.09 -16.95 -16.30
N PHE A 134 10.31 -18.02 -16.42
CA PHE A 134 10.60 -19.26 -15.70
C PHE A 134 11.89 -19.92 -16.16
N ALA A 135 12.15 -19.98 -17.47
CA ALA A 135 13.39 -20.51 -18.01
C ALA A 135 14.60 -19.71 -17.50
N TYR A 136 14.50 -18.38 -17.49
CA TYR A 136 15.52 -17.50 -16.93
C TYR A 136 15.75 -17.75 -15.44
N VAL A 137 14.67 -17.86 -14.65
CA VAL A 137 14.76 -18.13 -13.20
C VAL A 137 15.32 -19.53 -12.94
N ALA A 138 14.87 -20.54 -13.67
CA ALA A 138 15.36 -21.92 -13.57
C ALA A 138 16.85 -22.00 -13.95
N LEU A 139 17.26 -21.38 -15.06
CA LEU A 139 18.67 -21.27 -15.45
C LEU A 139 19.49 -20.61 -14.34
N HIS A 140 18.98 -19.53 -13.74
CA HIS A 140 19.67 -18.87 -12.62
C HIS A 140 19.73 -19.71 -11.36
N ILE A 141 18.68 -20.50 -11.05
CA ILE A 141 18.69 -21.44 -9.93
C ILE A 141 19.70 -22.55 -10.21
N VAL A 142 19.70 -23.13 -11.41
CA VAL A 142 20.64 -24.18 -11.83
C VAL A 142 22.06 -23.64 -11.79
N VAL A 143 22.39 -22.50 -12.40
CA VAL A 143 23.71 -21.86 -12.30
C VAL A 143 24.08 -21.53 -10.84
N ALA A 144 23.09 -21.27 -9.98
CA ALA A 144 23.31 -21.02 -8.57
C ALA A 144 23.61 -22.28 -7.75
N THR A 145 23.05 -23.43 -8.12
CA THR A 145 23.19 -24.74 -7.44
C THR A 145 24.27 -25.61 -8.06
N SER A 146 24.45 -25.56 -9.39
CA SER A 146 25.59 -26.08 -10.11
C SER A 146 26.79 -25.22 -9.73
N ALA A 147 27.48 -25.63 -8.68
CA ALA A 147 28.87 -25.30 -8.53
C ALA A 147 29.58 -25.75 -9.81
N LEU A 148 29.79 -24.83 -10.76
CA LEU A 148 31.06 -24.87 -11.48
C LEU A 148 32.10 -24.84 -10.37
N PRO A 149 32.93 -25.90 -10.20
CA PRO A 149 33.93 -25.92 -9.17
C PRO A 149 34.72 -24.62 -9.37
N PRO A 150 34.71 -23.73 -8.38
CA PRO A 150 35.49 -22.52 -8.47
C PRO A 150 36.91 -23.02 -8.55
N VAL A 151 37.47 -22.96 -9.75
CA VAL A 151 38.81 -23.38 -10.09
C VAL A 151 39.70 -23.11 -8.89
N GLU A 152 40.01 -24.16 -8.12
CA GLU A 152 40.50 -23.97 -6.74
C GLU A 152 41.83 -23.21 -6.77
N TRP A 153 42.58 -23.36 -7.86
CA TRP A 153 43.80 -22.63 -8.13
C TRP A 153 43.57 -21.13 -8.35
N LEU A 154 42.45 -20.69 -8.94
CA LEU A 154 42.13 -19.27 -9.16
C LEU A 154 41.67 -18.60 -7.87
N ARG A 155 40.89 -19.30 -7.03
CA ARG A 155 40.53 -18.80 -5.70
C ARG A 155 41.73 -18.82 -4.75
N ALA A 156 42.59 -19.83 -4.83
CA ALA A 156 43.84 -19.88 -4.09
C ALA A 156 44.82 -18.79 -4.55
N SER A 157 44.89 -18.52 -5.86
CA SER A 157 45.73 -17.44 -6.42
C SER A 157 45.18 -16.07 -6.06
N ALA A 158 43.87 -15.86 -6.12
CA ALA A 158 43.23 -14.62 -5.67
C ALA A 158 43.38 -14.43 -4.15
N LYS A 159 43.30 -15.48 -3.34
CA LYS A 159 43.59 -15.41 -1.89
C LYS A 159 45.06 -15.15 -1.60
N ARG A 160 46.00 -15.72 -2.37
CA ARG A 160 47.43 -15.43 -2.24
C ARG A 160 47.76 -14.01 -2.69
N LEU A 161 47.13 -13.51 -3.74
CA LEU A 161 47.31 -12.13 -4.22
C LEU A 161 46.64 -11.11 -3.29
N ALA A 162 45.45 -11.42 -2.76
CA ALA A 162 44.80 -10.61 -1.73
C ALA A 162 45.63 -10.58 -0.45
N GLY A 163 46.08 -11.75 0.05
CA GLY A 163 46.97 -11.82 1.21
C GLY A 163 48.30 -11.11 0.99
N LYS A 164 48.86 -11.14 -0.23
CA LYS A 164 50.11 -10.44 -0.56
C LYS A 164 49.90 -8.92 -0.76
N ALA A 165 48.73 -8.49 -1.22
CA ALA A 165 48.35 -7.08 -1.30
C ALA A 165 48.01 -6.50 0.08
N GLU A 166 47.41 -7.31 0.94
CA GLU A 166 47.06 -7.00 2.33
C GLU A 166 48.33 -6.95 3.19
N GLU A 167 49.29 -7.86 3.00
CA GLU A 167 50.62 -7.81 3.64
C GLU A 167 51.45 -6.59 3.19
N LEU A 168 51.29 -6.13 1.94
CA LEU A 168 51.95 -4.92 1.44
C LEU A 168 51.25 -3.62 1.89
N LEU A 169 49.95 -3.69 2.23
CA LEU A 169 49.19 -2.60 2.84
C LEU A 169 49.35 -2.56 4.37
N ARG A 170 49.67 -3.70 5.00
CA ARG A 170 50.00 -3.87 6.44
C ARG A 170 51.45 -3.44 6.76
N LYS A 171 51.92 -2.37 6.14
CA LYS A 171 53.18 -1.72 6.52
C LYS A 171 53.02 -0.21 6.78
N GLY A 172 51.78 0.23 6.97
CA GLY A 172 51.44 1.49 7.62
C GLY A 172 50.45 1.18 8.71
N ASP A 173 50.70 1.73 9.90
CA ASP A 173 49.95 1.48 11.14
C ASP A 173 48.44 1.79 11.00
N ASP A 174 47.63 1.13 11.84
CA ASP A 174 46.16 1.22 12.02
C ASP A 174 45.28 0.11 11.38
N GLU A 175 45.58 -1.15 11.72
CA GLU A 175 44.82 -2.36 11.34
C GLU A 175 43.36 -2.36 11.87
N GLU A 176 43.12 -1.69 13.00
CA GLU A 176 41.81 -1.57 13.64
C GLU A 176 40.91 -0.54 12.93
N ALA A 177 41.50 0.55 12.41
CA ALA A 177 40.78 1.56 11.63
C ALA A 177 40.41 1.06 10.22
N ALA A 178 41.30 0.26 9.59
CA ALA A 178 41.05 -0.32 8.26
C ALA A 178 39.97 -1.41 8.27
N SER A 179 39.96 -2.29 9.29
CA SER A 179 38.93 -3.32 9.46
C SER A 179 37.57 -2.73 9.83
N ALA A 180 37.53 -1.69 10.69
CA ALA A 180 36.34 -0.91 10.98
C ALA A 180 35.79 -0.20 9.72
N SER A 181 36.67 0.40 8.91
CA SER A 181 36.31 1.04 7.63
C SER A 181 35.75 0.02 6.62
N ALA A 182 36.37 -1.15 6.48
CA ALA A 182 35.89 -2.21 5.58
C ALA A 182 34.54 -2.80 6.03
N SER A 183 34.36 -3.02 7.33
CA SER A 183 33.09 -3.41 7.95
C SER A 183 31.99 -2.38 7.69
N MET A 184 32.30 -1.10 7.92
CA MET A 184 31.38 0.02 7.70
C MET A 184 31.00 0.17 6.22
N THR A 185 31.95 -0.01 5.31
CA THR A 185 31.71 0.04 3.85
C THR A 185 30.81 -1.11 3.39
N THR A 186 31.04 -2.31 3.92
CA THR A 186 30.22 -3.50 3.61
C THR A 186 28.80 -3.35 4.14
N ARG A 187 28.64 -2.81 5.36
CA ARG A 187 27.34 -2.52 5.96
C ARG A 187 26.55 -1.51 5.12
N ARG A 188 27.17 -0.40 4.70
CA ARG A 188 26.54 0.60 3.82
C ARG A 188 26.08 -0.01 2.49
N VAL A 189 26.89 -0.86 1.86
CA VAL A 189 26.52 -1.52 0.60
C VAL A 189 25.33 -2.48 0.77
N GLU A 190 25.24 -3.19 1.91
CA GLU A 190 24.14 -4.10 2.19
C GLU A 190 22.83 -3.35 2.51
N GLU A 191 22.92 -2.24 3.25
CA GLU A 191 21.81 -1.30 3.50
C GLU A 191 21.30 -0.70 2.19
N ASP A 192 22.20 -0.24 1.32
CA ASP A 192 21.89 0.29 -0.01
C ASP A 192 21.14 -0.72 -0.89
N ARG A 193 21.62 -1.98 -0.90
CA ARG A 193 20.97 -3.07 -1.63
C ARG A 193 19.57 -3.33 -1.08
N GLN A 194 19.42 -3.32 0.24
CA GLN A 194 18.12 -3.52 0.88
C GLN A 194 17.16 -2.39 0.54
N GLU A 195 17.59 -1.13 0.61
CA GLU A 195 16.77 0.03 0.26
C GLU A 195 16.29 -0.05 -1.20
N ARG A 196 17.20 -0.33 -2.13
CA ARG A 196 16.86 -0.52 -3.55
C ARG A 196 15.84 -1.63 -3.75
N ARG A 197 15.99 -2.75 -3.05
CA ARG A 197 15.04 -3.87 -3.10
C ARG A 197 13.66 -3.48 -2.58
N LYS A 198 13.56 -2.70 -1.49
CA LYS A 198 12.27 -2.19 -0.98
C LYS A 198 11.55 -1.37 -2.05
N PHE A 199 12.24 -0.44 -2.71
CA PHE A 199 11.61 0.45 -3.70
C PHE A 199 11.18 -0.27 -4.97
N LEU A 200 12.01 -1.15 -5.51
CA LEU A 200 11.68 -1.91 -6.70
C LEU A 200 10.52 -2.87 -6.46
N LEU A 201 10.45 -3.44 -5.25
CA LEU A 201 9.32 -4.26 -4.86
C LEU A 201 8.04 -3.42 -4.78
N LEU A 202 8.08 -2.21 -4.22
CA LEU A 202 6.92 -1.31 -4.19
C LEU A 202 6.43 -0.94 -5.59
N LEU A 203 7.34 -0.65 -6.53
CA LEU A 203 7.00 -0.37 -7.93
C LEU A 203 6.25 -1.55 -8.56
N ALA A 204 6.86 -2.74 -8.53
CA ALA A 204 6.30 -3.93 -9.13
C ALA A 204 5.00 -4.38 -8.47
N THR A 205 4.90 -4.23 -7.16
CA THR A 205 3.69 -4.55 -6.38
C THR A 205 2.53 -3.63 -6.76
N PHE A 206 2.79 -2.42 -7.27
CA PHE A 206 1.78 -1.51 -7.80
C PHE A 206 1.43 -1.78 -9.27
N ALA A 207 2.41 -2.00 -10.14
CA ALA A 207 2.12 -2.20 -11.56
C ALA A 207 1.39 -3.52 -11.83
N THR A 208 1.64 -4.54 -11.01
CA THR A 208 0.99 -5.86 -11.13
C THR A 208 -0.54 -5.76 -11.08
N PRO A 209 -1.18 -5.24 -10.01
CA PRO A 209 -2.64 -5.11 -9.97
C PRO A 209 -3.17 -4.14 -11.05
N LEU A 210 -2.42 -3.09 -11.38
CA LEU A 210 -2.84 -2.09 -12.37
C LEU A 210 -2.95 -2.70 -13.78
N THR A 211 -1.94 -3.45 -14.19
CA THR A 211 -1.87 -4.09 -15.52
C THR A 211 -2.74 -5.34 -15.60
N TYR A 212 -2.99 -6.01 -14.46
CA TYR A 212 -3.96 -7.09 -14.35
C TYR A 212 -5.39 -6.60 -14.62
N ALA A 213 -5.83 -5.56 -13.91
CA ALA A 213 -7.17 -4.99 -14.09
C ALA A 213 -7.37 -4.45 -15.52
N ALA A 214 -6.42 -3.66 -16.03
CA ALA A 214 -6.48 -3.14 -17.40
C ALA A 214 -6.45 -4.24 -18.49
N GLY A 215 -5.97 -5.44 -18.17
CA GLY A 215 -6.01 -6.57 -19.09
C GLY A 215 -7.42 -7.14 -19.29
N PHE A 216 -8.27 -7.09 -18.25
CA PHE A 216 -9.64 -7.62 -18.29
C PHE A 216 -10.69 -6.58 -18.62
N ASP A 217 -10.35 -5.30 -18.50
CA ASP A 217 -11.18 -4.19 -18.96
C ASP A 217 -10.38 -3.35 -19.97
N PRO A 218 -10.23 -3.85 -21.22
CA PRO A 218 -9.50 -3.15 -22.25
C PRO A 218 -10.25 -1.87 -22.62
N PRO A 219 -9.52 -0.81 -22.99
CA PRO A 219 -10.13 0.46 -23.25
C PRO A 219 -11.06 0.35 -24.46
N GLY A 220 -12.24 0.98 -24.40
CA GLY A 220 -13.31 0.81 -25.38
C GLY A 220 -14.29 -0.34 -25.09
N GLY A 221 -14.03 -1.17 -24.08
CA GLY A 221 -14.94 -2.22 -23.65
C GLY A 221 -15.00 -3.43 -24.60
N PHE A 222 -16.10 -4.18 -24.50
CA PHE A 222 -16.36 -5.40 -25.25
C PHE A 222 -17.59 -5.25 -26.14
N TRP A 223 -17.60 -5.98 -27.25
CA TRP A 223 -18.82 -6.16 -28.03
C TRP A 223 -19.87 -6.89 -27.20
N ASP A 224 -21.09 -6.38 -27.23
CA ASP A 224 -22.23 -6.90 -26.49
C ASP A 224 -23.09 -7.88 -27.31
N SER A 225 -22.86 -7.96 -28.61
CA SER A 225 -23.60 -8.80 -29.56
C SER A 225 -22.67 -9.50 -30.57
N THR A 226 -23.17 -10.57 -31.19
CA THR A 226 -22.47 -11.28 -32.27
C THR A 226 -23.16 -11.00 -33.60
N GLY A 227 -22.47 -10.32 -34.51
CA GLY A 227 -23.03 -9.87 -35.78
C GLY A 227 -22.07 -8.92 -36.51
N GLY A 228 -22.30 -8.68 -37.81
CA GLY A 228 -21.54 -7.67 -38.57
C GLY A 228 -20.03 -7.92 -38.71
N GLY A 229 -19.55 -9.16 -38.45
CA GLY A 229 -18.12 -9.50 -38.45
C GLY A 229 -17.43 -9.43 -37.07
N HIS A 230 -18.20 -9.20 -36.01
CA HIS A 230 -17.73 -9.13 -34.63
C HIS A 230 -18.37 -10.23 -33.76
N THR A 231 -17.73 -10.56 -32.64
CA THR A 231 -18.18 -11.61 -31.71
C THR A 231 -18.32 -11.02 -30.31
N ALA A 232 -19.42 -11.32 -29.62
CA ALA A 232 -19.65 -10.84 -28.27
C ALA A 232 -18.51 -11.23 -27.33
N GLY A 233 -18.18 -10.34 -26.39
CA GLY A 233 -17.11 -10.54 -25.43
C GLY A 233 -15.70 -10.38 -26.00
N VAL A 234 -15.56 -10.01 -27.28
CA VAL A 234 -14.29 -9.55 -27.87
C VAL A 234 -14.12 -8.05 -27.62
N PRO A 235 -12.89 -7.56 -27.34
CA PRO A 235 -12.63 -6.13 -27.20
C PRO A 235 -12.99 -5.33 -28.46
N VAL A 236 -13.79 -4.27 -28.31
CA VAL A 236 -14.34 -3.48 -29.45
C VAL A 236 -13.24 -2.96 -30.38
N LEU A 237 -12.18 -2.42 -29.80
CA LEU A 237 -11.06 -1.83 -30.55
C LEU A 237 -10.21 -2.84 -31.32
N ARG A 238 -10.41 -4.14 -31.11
CA ARG A 238 -9.70 -5.19 -31.85
C ARG A 238 -10.12 -5.21 -33.32
N ASP A 239 -11.40 -5.02 -33.58
CA ASP A 239 -11.99 -5.31 -34.89
C ASP A 239 -12.23 -4.05 -35.74
N GLY A 240 -12.07 -2.86 -35.16
CA GLY A 240 -12.24 -1.58 -35.85
C GLY A 240 -10.95 -0.92 -36.39
N PRO A 241 -11.02 0.34 -36.86
CA PRO A 241 -9.89 1.12 -37.38
C PRO A 241 -8.74 1.29 -36.37
N SER A 242 -9.04 1.12 -35.08
CA SER A 242 -8.11 1.24 -33.96
C SER A 242 -7.36 -0.06 -33.64
N ARG A 243 -7.42 -1.10 -34.49
CA ARG A 243 -6.76 -2.40 -34.27
C ARG A 243 -5.28 -2.31 -33.93
N SER A 244 -4.54 -1.42 -34.60
CA SER A 244 -3.11 -1.21 -34.34
C SER A 244 -2.86 -0.66 -32.93
N ARG A 245 -3.73 0.23 -32.44
CA ARG A 245 -3.67 0.79 -31.09
C ARG A 245 -4.04 -0.25 -30.05
N TYR A 246 -5.09 -1.04 -30.29
CA TYR A 246 -5.44 -2.13 -29.39
C TYR A 246 -4.29 -3.13 -29.23
N ARG A 247 -3.62 -3.52 -30.33
CA ARG A 247 -2.43 -4.37 -30.27
C ARG A 247 -1.29 -3.73 -29.47
N ALA A 248 -1.01 -2.45 -29.71
CA ALA A 248 0.02 -1.72 -28.95
C ALA A 248 -0.31 -1.69 -27.45
N PHE A 249 -1.56 -1.36 -27.10
CA PHE A 249 -2.05 -1.40 -25.72
C PHE A 249 -1.85 -2.79 -25.11
N PHE A 250 -2.34 -3.83 -25.78
CA PHE A 250 -2.29 -5.21 -25.30
C PHE A 250 -0.86 -5.68 -25.02
N TYR A 251 0.04 -5.54 -26.00
CA TYR A 251 1.43 -6.01 -25.85
C TYR A 251 2.19 -5.20 -24.80
N CYS A 252 2.01 -3.86 -24.75
CA CYS A 252 2.64 -3.02 -23.74
C CYS A 252 2.11 -3.33 -22.31
N ASN A 253 0.80 -3.56 -22.17
CA ASN A 253 0.21 -3.89 -20.87
C ASN A 253 0.65 -5.29 -20.39
N ALA A 254 0.60 -6.29 -21.28
CA ALA A 254 1.01 -7.67 -20.96
C ALA A 254 2.51 -7.76 -20.62
N THR A 255 3.38 -7.08 -21.37
CA THR A 255 4.81 -7.02 -21.05
C THR A 255 5.07 -6.36 -19.70
N SER A 256 4.35 -5.28 -19.39
CA SER A 256 4.46 -4.63 -18.08
C SER A 256 4.01 -5.54 -16.95
N PHE A 257 2.92 -6.30 -17.12
CA PHE A 257 2.44 -7.27 -16.12
C PHE A 257 3.45 -8.40 -15.88
N VAL A 258 3.99 -8.99 -16.96
CA VAL A 258 4.98 -10.07 -16.82
C VAL A 258 6.28 -9.53 -16.21
N ALA A 259 6.72 -8.33 -16.61
CA ALA A 259 7.91 -7.70 -16.05
C ALA A 259 7.76 -7.39 -14.56
N SER A 260 6.59 -6.92 -14.11
CA SER A 260 6.34 -6.66 -12.69
C SER A 260 6.36 -7.95 -11.87
N LEU A 261 5.76 -9.04 -12.36
CA LEU A 261 5.84 -10.35 -11.70
C LEU A 261 7.28 -10.91 -11.67
N ALA A 262 8.04 -10.72 -12.75
CA ALA A 262 9.45 -11.10 -12.80
C ALA A 262 10.26 -10.33 -11.74
N ILE A 263 10.01 -9.03 -11.58
CA ILE A 263 10.65 -8.22 -10.53
C ILE A 263 10.29 -8.75 -9.15
N VAL A 264 9.00 -9.02 -8.87
CA VAL A 264 8.57 -9.61 -7.60
C VAL A 264 9.28 -10.94 -7.34
N MET A 265 9.31 -11.85 -8.32
CA MET A 265 9.95 -13.17 -8.18
C MET A 265 11.47 -13.06 -7.93
N LEU A 266 12.17 -12.23 -8.71
CA LEU A 266 13.61 -12.01 -8.59
C LEU A 266 13.97 -11.34 -7.26
N LEU A 267 13.13 -10.41 -6.80
CA LEU A 267 13.30 -9.73 -5.52
C LEU A 267 12.81 -10.54 -4.33
N MET A 268 11.98 -11.56 -4.48
CA MET A 268 11.53 -12.41 -3.37
C MET A 268 12.47 -13.59 -3.09
N SER A 269 13.36 -13.94 -4.02
CA SER A 269 14.37 -14.98 -3.77
C SER A 269 15.66 -14.43 -3.15
N ARG A 270 16.13 -15.06 -2.06
CA ARG A 270 17.44 -14.75 -1.43
C ARG A 270 18.63 -15.08 -2.33
N THR A 271 18.58 -16.22 -3.02
CA THR A 271 19.67 -16.73 -3.86
C THR A 271 19.79 -15.93 -5.15
N LEU A 272 18.64 -15.58 -5.75
CA LEU A 272 18.58 -14.77 -6.97
C LEU A 272 18.96 -13.32 -6.67
N SER A 273 18.43 -12.70 -5.62
CA SER A 273 18.68 -11.27 -5.31
C SER A 273 20.17 -10.93 -5.16
N ARG A 274 20.99 -11.79 -4.54
CA ARG A 274 22.43 -11.54 -4.34
C ARG A 274 23.25 -11.55 -5.64
N ARG A 275 22.93 -12.45 -6.58
CA ARG A 275 23.62 -12.58 -7.88
C ARG A 275 23.02 -11.66 -8.95
N VAL A 276 21.70 -11.51 -8.98
CA VAL A 276 20.98 -10.64 -9.93
C VAL A 276 21.26 -9.16 -9.65
N ALA A 277 21.54 -8.76 -8.40
CA ALA A 277 22.03 -7.42 -8.09
C ALA A 277 23.37 -7.08 -8.77
N ARG A 278 24.14 -8.08 -9.22
CA ARG A 278 25.34 -7.90 -10.06
C ARG A 278 25.04 -7.95 -11.57
N SER A 279 23.81 -8.28 -11.97
CA SER A 279 23.37 -8.37 -13.38
C SER A 279 22.51 -7.18 -13.79
N TYR A 280 22.49 -6.87 -15.10
CA TYR A 280 21.61 -5.83 -15.67
C TYR A 280 20.12 -6.23 -15.74
N ALA A 281 19.78 -7.50 -15.47
CA ALA A 281 18.43 -8.03 -15.70
C ALA A 281 17.31 -7.31 -14.92
N LEU A 282 17.55 -6.96 -13.65
CA LEU A 282 16.57 -6.24 -12.84
C LEU A 282 16.33 -4.82 -13.37
N GLN A 283 17.37 -4.16 -13.91
CA GLN A 283 17.21 -2.83 -14.54
C GLN A 283 16.45 -2.93 -15.85
N VAL A 284 16.71 -3.98 -16.64
CA VAL A 284 15.95 -4.26 -17.87
C VAL A 284 14.48 -4.49 -17.55
N CYS A 285 14.14 -5.31 -16.54
CA CYS A 285 12.75 -5.55 -16.17
C CYS A 285 12.02 -4.25 -15.76
N VAL A 286 12.66 -3.40 -14.95
CA VAL A 286 12.08 -2.11 -14.52
C VAL A 286 11.87 -1.18 -15.72
N MET A 287 12.81 -1.14 -16.66
CA MET A 287 12.67 -0.35 -17.88
C MET A 287 11.51 -0.86 -18.75
N VAL A 288 11.41 -2.19 -18.93
CA VAL A 288 10.32 -2.83 -19.67
C VAL A 288 8.97 -2.56 -19.01
N GLU A 289 8.89 -2.64 -17.68
CA GLU A 289 7.68 -2.32 -16.91
C GLU A 289 7.24 -0.87 -17.12
N LEU A 290 8.13 0.11 -16.92
CA LEU A 290 7.79 1.53 -17.06
C LEU A 290 7.44 1.92 -18.50
N LEU A 291 8.19 1.42 -19.49
CA LEU A 291 7.89 1.65 -20.91
C LEU A 291 6.59 0.97 -21.34
N GLY A 292 6.34 -0.24 -20.84
CA GLY A 292 5.09 -0.95 -21.05
C GLY A 292 3.89 -0.17 -20.49
N LEU A 293 4.01 0.39 -19.28
CA LEU A 293 2.95 1.20 -18.68
C LEU A 293 2.67 2.48 -19.49
N VAL A 294 3.71 3.23 -19.88
CA VAL A 294 3.54 4.45 -20.70
C VAL A 294 2.98 4.11 -22.08
N GLY A 295 3.45 3.03 -22.71
CA GLY A 295 2.98 2.58 -24.02
C GLY A 295 1.51 2.15 -23.98
N ALA A 296 1.13 1.39 -22.95
CA ALA A 296 -0.26 0.98 -22.74
C ALA A 296 -1.15 2.21 -22.52
N TYR A 297 -0.75 3.13 -21.63
CA TYR A 297 -1.50 4.37 -21.40
C TYR A 297 -1.66 5.21 -22.68
N ALA A 298 -0.58 5.41 -23.45
CA ALA A 298 -0.60 6.22 -24.67
C ALA A 298 -1.48 5.62 -25.77
N ALA A 299 -1.50 4.29 -25.89
CA ALA A 299 -2.32 3.58 -26.86
C ALA A 299 -3.79 3.45 -26.40
N GLY A 300 -4.01 3.32 -25.09
CA GLY A 300 -5.31 3.05 -24.50
C GLY A 300 -6.16 4.29 -24.22
N SER A 301 -5.55 5.40 -23.79
CA SER A 301 -6.26 6.57 -23.24
C SER A 301 -6.91 7.52 -24.25
N ASN A 302 -6.46 7.53 -25.51
CA ASN A 302 -7.06 8.36 -26.56
C ASN A 302 -6.90 7.71 -27.94
N ARG A 303 -7.81 8.05 -28.86
CA ARG A 303 -7.89 7.48 -30.22
C ARG A 303 -7.30 8.39 -31.31
N LYS A 304 -6.95 9.64 -31.00
CA LYS A 304 -6.33 10.59 -31.95
C LYS A 304 -4.80 10.49 -31.95
N ARG A 305 -4.16 10.79 -33.10
CA ARG A 305 -2.69 10.73 -33.24
C ARG A 305 -1.99 11.84 -32.46
N GLU A 306 -2.57 13.04 -32.48
CA GLU A 306 -2.04 14.23 -31.79
C GLU A 306 -1.95 14.05 -30.27
N THR A 307 -2.96 13.40 -29.67
CA THR A 307 -3.03 13.18 -28.22
C THR A 307 -2.07 12.08 -27.77
N THR A 308 -1.87 11.04 -28.58
CA THR A 308 -0.79 10.05 -28.36
C THR A 308 0.59 10.71 -28.47
N ALA A 309 0.79 11.59 -29.46
CA ALA A 309 2.01 12.37 -29.58
C ALA A 309 2.23 13.28 -28.37
N TYR A 310 1.17 13.89 -27.81
CA TYR A 310 1.25 14.64 -26.56
C TYR A 310 1.73 13.77 -25.39
N VAL A 311 1.17 12.57 -25.19
CA VAL A 311 1.59 11.66 -24.11
C VAL A 311 3.07 11.29 -24.25
N VAL A 312 3.47 10.84 -25.44
CA VAL A 312 4.85 10.40 -25.71
C VAL A 312 5.83 11.57 -25.66
N SER A 313 5.46 12.74 -26.20
CA SER A 313 6.27 13.95 -26.15
C SER A 313 6.38 14.49 -24.73
N LEU A 314 5.33 14.40 -23.91
CA LEU A 314 5.39 14.83 -22.51
C LEU A 314 6.29 13.89 -21.71
N ALA A 315 6.11 12.57 -21.84
CA ALA A 315 6.99 11.60 -21.21
C ALA A 315 8.45 11.77 -21.65
N GLY A 316 8.69 11.91 -22.96
CA GLY A 316 10.00 12.16 -23.54
C GLY A 316 10.62 13.48 -23.08
N ALA A 317 9.87 14.58 -23.09
CA ALA A 317 10.33 15.89 -22.63
C ALA A 317 10.71 15.86 -21.16
N VAL A 318 9.95 15.15 -20.31
CA VAL A 318 10.33 15.05 -18.90
C VAL A 318 11.55 14.14 -18.71
N LEU A 319 11.68 13.04 -19.44
CA LEU A 319 12.91 12.22 -19.43
C LEU A 319 14.14 13.02 -19.90
N VAL A 320 14.01 13.82 -20.95
CA VAL A 320 15.06 14.73 -21.45
C VAL A 320 15.38 15.80 -20.41
N TYR A 321 14.37 16.40 -19.76
CA TYR A 321 14.57 17.36 -18.69
C TYR A 321 15.31 16.73 -17.50
N ILE A 322 14.94 15.52 -17.10
CA ILE A 322 15.63 14.75 -16.06
C ILE A 322 17.09 14.51 -16.47
N ALA A 323 17.33 14.05 -17.70
CA ALA A 323 18.68 13.81 -18.22
C ALA A 323 19.52 15.10 -18.26
N LEU A 324 18.93 16.21 -18.73
CA LEU A 324 19.56 17.53 -18.74
C LEU A 324 19.93 17.97 -17.31
N GLN A 325 19.03 17.78 -16.34
CA GLN A 325 19.30 18.09 -14.94
C GLN A 325 20.42 17.22 -14.34
N VAL A 326 20.54 15.94 -14.74
CA VAL A 326 21.70 15.10 -14.37
C VAL A 326 22.98 15.66 -14.96
N VAL A 327 22.97 15.99 -16.25
CA VAL A 327 24.15 16.52 -16.96
C VAL A 327 24.59 17.84 -16.34
N VAL A 328 23.67 18.79 -16.14
CA VAL A 328 23.94 20.07 -15.46
C VAL A 328 24.47 19.85 -14.04
N GLY A 329 23.89 18.91 -13.29
CA GLY A 329 24.37 18.51 -11.97
C GLY A 329 25.80 17.94 -11.99
N MET A 330 26.12 17.10 -12.98
CA MET A 330 27.48 16.56 -13.16
C MET A 330 28.48 17.67 -13.50
N PHE A 331 28.13 18.59 -14.41
CA PHE A 331 28.96 19.74 -14.76
C PHE A 331 29.17 20.70 -13.60
N ALA A 332 28.11 20.99 -12.83
CA ALA A 332 28.18 21.83 -11.63
C ALA A 332 29.07 21.19 -10.55
N MET A 333 28.92 19.88 -10.28
CA MET A 333 29.77 19.16 -9.33
C MET A 333 31.23 19.08 -9.81
N ALA A 334 31.47 18.92 -11.11
CA ALA A 334 32.82 18.97 -11.68
C ALA A 334 33.44 20.37 -11.61
N ALA A 335 32.64 21.43 -11.76
CA ALA A 335 33.08 22.82 -11.58
C ALA A 335 33.39 23.12 -10.10
N ILE A 336 32.50 22.71 -9.19
CA ILE A 336 32.69 22.86 -7.73
C ILE A 336 33.92 22.08 -7.26
N LYS A 337 34.12 20.85 -7.72
CA LYS A 337 35.30 20.04 -7.39
C LYS A 337 36.59 20.68 -7.91
N ARG A 338 36.58 21.26 -9.12
CA ARG A 338 37.71 22.04 -9.66
C ARG A 338 37.98 23.28 -8.83
N TRP A 339 36.94 23.96 -8.38
CA TRP A 339 37.05 25.16 -7.54
C TRP A 339 37.57 24.85 -6.13
N LEU A 340 37.08 23.78 -5.49
CA LEU A 340 37.56 23.28 -4.20
C LEU A 340 39.03 22.82 -4.25
N VAL A 341 39.42 22.11 -5.30
CA VAL A 341 40.83 21.74 -5.53
C VAL A 341 41.70 22.99 -5.75
N GLY A 342 41.19 23.99 -6.46
CA GLY A 342 41.85 25.29 -6.61
C GLY A 342 42.01 26.02 -5.28
N LEU A 343 40.97 26.02 -4.45
CA LEU A 343 40.97 26.67 -3.14
C LEU A 343 41.93 25.97 -2.15
N CYS A 344 41.99 24.64 -2.17
CA CYS A 344 42.98 23.86 -1.40
C CYS A 344 44.42 24.17 -1.84
N ARG A 345 44.70 24.33 -3.14
CA ARG A 345 46.04 24.74 -3.61
C ARG A 345 46.41 26.15 -3.17
N ILE A 346 45.47 27.10 -3.21
CA ILE A 346 45.70 28.48 -2.76
C ILE A 346 45.98 28.52 -1.24
N LEU A 347 45.22 27.73 -0.45
CA LEU A 347 45.44 27.61 0.99
C LEU A 347 46.76 26.90 1.34
N GLN A 348 47.22 25.93 0.54
CA GLN A 348 48.54 25.31 0.68
C GLN A 348 49.68 26.26 0.26
N CYS A 349 49.51 27.08 -0.79
CA CYS A 349 50.50 28.11 -1.17
C CYS A 349 50.66 29.18 -0.08
N ARG A 350 49.60 29.51 0.66
CA ARG A 350 49.66 30.45 1.80
C ARG A 350 50.47 29.91 2.99
N ARG A 351 50.67 28.58 3.08
CA ARG A 351 51.48 27.93 4.13
C ARG A 351 52.95 27.74 3.73
N SER A 352 53.28 27.96 2.45
CA SER A 352 54.64 27.79 1.90
C SER A 352 55.39 29.11 1.71
N MET A 353 54.81 30.25 2.12
CA MET A 353 55.39 31.57 1.95
C MET A 353 55.84 32.15 3.30
N GLU A 354 56.79 31.48 3.94
CA GLU A 354 57.75 32.12 4.86
C GLU A 354 59.15 31.88 4.29
N PRO A 355 59.93 32.91 3.94
CA PRO A 355 61.25 32.72 3.36
C PRO A 355 62.30 32.51 4.45
N ALA A 356 63.16 31.51 4.25
CA ALA A 356 64.39 31.30 5.02
C ALA A 356 65.61 31.60 4.14
N GLU A 357 66.39 32.61 4.51
CA GLU A 357 67.79 32.90 4.11
C GLU A 357 68.43 33.67 5.29
N HIS A 358 69.69 33.57 5.72
CA HIS A 358 70.91 32.90 5.25
C HIS A 358 71.94 32.85 6.43
N LEU A 359 72.88 31.88 6.41
CA LEU A 359 74.11 31.79 7.24
C LEU A 359 75.09 32.96 6.89
N ARG A 360 76.12 33.41 7.64
CA ARG A 360 77.15 32.74 8.49
C ARG A 360 78.10 33.78 9.16
N ALA A 361 78.74 33.35 10.26
CA ALA A 361 80.15 33.56 10.71
C ALA A 361 80.57 34.77 11.61
N ASP A 362 81.16 34.35 12.76
CA ASP A 362 82.33 34.85 13.52
C ASP A 362 82.22 35.86 14.69
N ASP A 363 82.23 35.26 15.90
CA ASP A 363 83.21 35.36 17.01
C ASP A 363 83.19 36.50 18.07
N VAL A 364 83.36 36.05 19.34
CA VAL A 364 83.79 36.75 20.58
C VAL A 364 82.86 37.89 21.10
N THR A 365 82.26 37.93 22.30
CA THR A 365 82.64 37.58 23.68
C THR A 365 81.44 37.76 24.63
N HIS A 366 81.45 37.01 25.74
CA HIS A 366 80.91 37.34 27.08
C HIS A 366 79.38 37.28 27.36
N ASP A 367 79.07 36.31 28.24
CA ASP A 367 78.10 36.35 29.35
C ASP A 367 76.61 36.57 29.01
N HIS A 368 75.66 35.66 29.26
CA HIS A 368 75.51 34.68 30.34
C HIS A 368 74.45 33.61 29.94
N ARG A 369 74.63 32.38 30.46
CA ARG A 369 73.69 31.25 30.64
C ARG A 369 73.44 30.22 29.53
N VAL A 370 73.97 29.03 29.79
CA VAL A 370 73.62 27.71 29.22
C VAL A 370 72.75 26.95 30.23
N GLN A 371 71.64 26.34 29.80
CA GLN A 371 71.27 24.99 30.27
C GLN A 371 70.29 24.28 29.31
N TYR A 372 70.62 23.02 29.01
CA TYR A 372 69.93 22.10 28.10
C TYR A 372 68.82 21.28 28.81
N LEU A 373 67.99 20.68 27.95
CA LEU A 373 67.28 19.39 28.08
C LEU A 373 65.95 19.29 28.87
N GLU A 374 64.95 18.86 28.08
CA GLU A 374 63.89 17.90 28.40
C GLU A 374 62.78 18.24 29.41
N MET A 375 61.67 17.51 29.22
CA MET A 375 60.34 17.64 29.79
C MET A 375 60.27 18.29 31.19
N LYS A 376 59.30 19.21 31.39
CA LYS A 376 58.92 19.66 32.73
C LYS A 376 57.44 19.38 33.08
N PRO A 377 57.19 18.83 34.29
CA PRO A 377 55.87 18.67 34.90
C PRO A 377 55.39 19.99 35.53
N CYS A 378 54.11 20.06 35.92
CA CYS A 378 53.57 21.13 36.75
C CYS A 378 54.00 20.97 38.23
N PRO A 379 54.48 22.03 38.91
CA PRO A 379 54.56 22.05 40.37
C PRO A 379 53.68 23.13 41.02
N ALA A 380 53.27 22.78 42.23
CA ALA A 380 52.50 23.56 43.19
C ALA A 380 53.21 24.83 43.69
N THR A 381 52.42 25.79 44.16
CA THR A 381 52.83 26.84 45.09
C THR A 381 52.80 26.32 46.54
N PRO A 382 53.87 26.51 47.33
CA PRO A 382 53.81 26.35 48.78
C PRO A 382 53.84 27.74 49.45
N ASN A 383 52.74 28.12 50.09
CA ASN A 383 52.83 28.94 51.29
C ASN A 383 52.20 28.17 52.44
N ASN A 384 53.03 27.89 53.44
CA ASN A 384 52.67 27.22 54.68
C ASN A 384 51.75 28.12 55.51
N THR A 385 50.50 27.70 55.68
CA THR A 385 49.81 27.74 56.99
C THR A 385 48.60 26.79 56.93
N PRO A 386 48.35 26.02 58.01
CA PRO A 386 47.34 24.98 58.02
C PRO A 386 45.99 25.58 58.41
N CYS A 387 44.94 25.34 57.63
CA CYS A 387 43.54 25.40 58.09
C CYS A 387 42.62 24.77 57.03
N GLU A 388 42.20 23.54 57.33
CA GLU A 388 40.80 23.09 57.44
C GLU A 388 39.72 23.90 56.70
N VAL A 389 38.88 23.22 55.90
CA VAL A 389 37.39 23.24 55.94
C VAL A 389 36.80 22.57 54.67
N ARG A 390 36.25 21.37 54.91
CA ARG A 390 34.90 20.85 54.56
C ARG A 390 34.41 20.82 53.09
N ALA A 391 33.99 19.61 52.68
CA ALA A 391 33.01 19.36 51.63
C ALA A 391 31.65 20.00 51.95
N PRO A 392 30.81 20.21 50.92
CA PRO A 392 29.57 19.45 50.91
C PRO A 392 29.18 18.87 49.54
N ASP A 393 28.46 17.75 49.62
CA ASP A 393 27.82 16.97 48.56
C ASP A 393 26.84 17.76 47.66
N GLY A 394 26.62 17.26 46.45
CA GLY A 394 25.53 17.70 45.56
C GLY A 394 25.53 17.05 44.18
N ASP A 395 24.78 15.95 44.09
CA ASP A 395 24.24 15.19 42.93
C ASP A 395 24.06 15.94 41.58
N VAL A 396 24.29 15.25 40.45
CA VAL A 396 23.41 15.16 39.25
C VAL A 396 24.11 14.48 38.06
N THR A 397 23.42 13.45 37.60
CA THR A 397 23.58 12.54 36.45
C THR A 397 23.93 13.14 35.08
N GLY A 398 24.60 12.33 34.24
CA GLY A 398 24.26 12.23 32.81
C GLY A 398 25.43 12.25 31.83
N GLY A 399 25.93 11.07 31.45
CA GLY A 399 26.82 10.91 30.29
C GLY A 399 26.07 11.13 28.98
N GLY A 400 26.59 12.02 28.14
CA GLY A 400 26.13 12.26 26.77
C GLY A 400 27.18 11.81 25.77
N GLY A 401 27.03 10.57 25.28
CA GLY A 401 27.72 10.09 24.09
C GLY A 401 27.14 10.73 22.82
N GLY A 402 28.00 10.95 21.83
CA GLY A 402 27.65 11.62 20.57
C GLY A 402 26.60 10.86 19.76
N ASP A 403 25.48 11.51 19.48
CA ASP A 403 24.34 10.98 18.74
C ASP A 403 23.88 11.99 17.65
N GLY A 404 24.83 12.47 16.84
CA GLY A 404 24.62 13.58 15.91
C GLY A 404 24.38 13.21 14.44
N ASP A 405 24.71 11.99 14.00
CA ASP A 405 24.77 11.64 12.57
C ASP A 405 23.75 10.56 12.13
N GLU A 406 23.22 9.74 13.05
CA GLU A 406 22.21 8.72 12.71
C GLU A 406 20.79 9.31 12.50
N GLY A 407 20.48 10.46 13.13
CA GLY A 407 19.15 11.08 13.04
C GLY A 407 18.79 11.69 11.68
N ASP A 408 19.76 12.19 10.90
CA ASP A 408 19.45 12.92 9.65
C ASP A 408 19.20 11.96 8.47
N ALA A 409 19.87 10.80 8.45
CA ALA A 409 19.70 9.77 7.43
C ALA A 409 18.30 9.11 7.44
N ASP A 410 17.82 8.73 8.63
CA ASP A 410 16.50 8.11 8.82
C ASP A 410 15.37 9.05 8.41
N THR A 411 15.54 10.35 8.67
CA THR A 411 14.55 11.34 8.28
C THR A 411 14.49 11.49 6.75
N VAL A 412 15.60 11.38 6.02
CA VAL A 412 15.57 11.48 4.55
C VAL A 412 14.87 10.26 3.92
N GLU A 413 15.13 9.05 4.41
CA GLU A 413 14.52 7.80 3.89
C GLU A 413 13.00 7.78 4.08
N GLU A 414 12.51 8.23 5.22
CA GLU A 414 11.08 8.28 5.50
C GLU A 414 10.32 9.20 4.55
N SER A 415 10.89 10.38 4.25
CA SER A 415 10.29 11.31 3.29
C SER A 415 10.18 10.68 1.90
N ARG A 416 11.22 9.99 1.42
CA ARG A 416 11.22 9.30 0.12
C ARG A 416 10.13 8.23 0.03
N SER A 417 9.93 7.46 1.10
CA SER A 417 8.90 6.41 1.13
C SER A 417 7.48 6.96 0.99
N LEU A 418 7.18 8.12 1.59
CA LEU A 418 5.86 8.76 1.51
C LEU A 418 5.63 9.36 0.12
N LEU A 419 6.66 9.98 -0.45
CA LEU A 419 6.60 10.58 -1.77
C LEU A 419 6.42 9.51 -2.86
N LEU A 420 7.08 8.36 -2.72
CA LEU A 420 6.86 7.22 -3.58
C LEU A 420 5.42 6.72 -3.48
N LEU A 421 4.90 6.56 -2.25
CA LEU A 421 3.55 6.05 -2.03
C LEU A 421 2.47 6.99 -2.62
N LEU A 422 2.65 8.31 -2.51
CA LEU A 422 1.77 9.29 -3.14
C LEU A 422 1.86 9.25 -4.67
N ALA A 423 3.06 9.18 -5.23
CA ALA A 423 3.23 9.12 -6.68
C ALA A 423 2.68 7.82 -7.26
N THR A 424 2.92 6.69 -6.60
CA THR A 424 2.30 5.41 -6.93
C THR A 424 0.77 5.50 -6.92
N LEU A 425 0.19 6.24 -5.97
CA LEU A 425 -1.24 6.49 -5.92
C LEU A 425 -1.75 7.29 -7.11
N ALA A 426 -1.10 8.41 -7.41
CA ALA A 426 -1.51 9.23 -8.53
C ALA A 426 -1.39 8.45 -9.84
N ALA A 427 -0.33 7.66 -10.00
CA ALA A 427 -0.14 6.77 -11.14
C ALA A 427 -1.28 5.74 -11.26
N THR A 428 -1.72 5.08 -10.18
CA THR A 428 -2.85 4.11 -10.25
C THR A 428 -4.11 4.77 -10.77
N VAL A 429 -4.55 5.85 -10.13
CA VAL A 429 -5.87 6.41 -10.38
C VAL A 429 -5.95 7.11 -11.73
N THR A 430 -4.85 7.74 -12.16
CA THR A 430 -4.80 8.43 -13.44
C THR A 430 -4.65 7.47 -14.61
N TYR A 431 -3.94 6.35 -14.43
CA TYR A 431 -3.87 5.28 -15.43
C TYR A 431 -5.25 4.65 -15.65
N ASP A 432 -5.91 4.26 -14.57
CA ASP A 432 -7.27 3.69 -14.57
C ASP A 432 -8.28 4.64 -15.23
N ALA A 433 -8.34 5.89 -14.79
CA ALA A 433 -9.22 6.90 -15.37
C ALA A 433 -8.85 7.27 -16.83
N GLY A 434 -7.60 7.07 -17.23
CA GLY A 434 -7.19 7.28 -18.62
C GLY A 434 -7.73 6.18 -19.53
N LEU A 435 -7.71 4.92 -19.07
CA LEU A 435 -8.23 3.78 -19.83
C LEU A 435 -9.76 3.68 -19.78
N ASN A 436 -10.37 4.09 -18.67
CA ASN A 436 -11.82 4.12 -18.42
C ASN A 436 -12.28 5.54 -18.08
N PRO A 437 -12.35 6.43 -19.09
CA PRO A 437 -12.62 7.84 -18.88
C PRO A 437 -14.09 8.12 -18.55
N PRO A 438 -14.36 9.26 -17.89
CA PRO A 438 -15.71 9.66 -17.53
C PRO A 438 -16.58 9.80 -18.78
N GLY A 439 -17.83 9.34 -18.66
CA GLY A 439 -18.80 9.31 -19.76
C GLY A 439 -18.81 8.03 -20.57
N GLY A 440 -17.81 7.14 -20.41
CA GLY A 440 -17.79 5.83 -21.04
C GLY A 440 -17.56 5.85 -22.56
N PHE A 441 -17.92 4.73 -23.19
CA PHE A 441 -17.72 4.46 -24.62
C PHE A 441 -19.04 4.20 -25.31
N TRP A 442 -19.10 4.51 -26.60
CA TRP A 442 -20.23 4.08 -27.42
C TRP A 442 -20.25 2.54 -27.51
N PRO A 443 -21.39 1.88 -27.22
CA PRO A 443 -21.48 0.42 -27.25
C PRO A 443 -21.45 -0.11 -28.69
N ASP A 444 -22.23 0.51 -29.59
CA ASP A 444 -22.53 -0.02 -30.91
C ASP A 444 -22.42 0.99 -32.07
N GLY A 445 -22.51 0.47 -33.29
CA GLY A 445 -22.56 1.22 -34.53
C GLY A 445 -21.20 1.69 -35.04
N GLY A 446 -21.20 2.60 -36.02
CA GLY A 446 -19.97 3.09 -36.66
C GLY A 446 -18.99 3.83 -35.74
N ARG A 447 -19.38 4.11 -34.49
CA ARG A 447 -18.59 4.79 -33.46
C ARG A 447 -18.28 3.92 -32.25
N ALA A 448 -18.58 2.62 -32.30
CA ALA A 448 -18.34 1.70 -31.18
C ALA A 448 -16.90 1.80 -30.65
N GLY A 449 -16.75 1.91 -29.33
CA GLY A 449 -15.47 2.07 -28.63
C GLY A 449 -14.85 3.47 -28.71
N GLU A 450 -15.50 4.44 -29.37
CA GLU A 450 -15.18 5.87 -29.26
C GLU A 450 -15.72 6.48 -27.95
N LEU A 451 -15.19 7.64 -27.58
CA LEU A 451 -15.38 8.25 -26.27
C LEU A 451 -16.61 9.17 -26.27
N ILE A 452 -17.66 8.82 -25.51
CA ILE A 452 -18.91 9.60 -25.52
C ILE A 452 -18.68 11.05 -25.08
N LEU A 453 -17.93 11.26 -23.99
CA LEU A 453 -17.70 12.61 -23.46
C LEU A 453 -16.86 13.48 -24.41
N LEU A 454 -15.99 12.88 -25.23
CA LEU A 454 -15.23 13.62 -26.24
C LEU A 454 -16.16 14.16 -27.33
N ASP A 455 -17.20 13.42 -27.68
CA ASP A 455 -18.17 13.81 -28.71
C ASP A 455 -19.19 14.81 -28.18
N THR A 456 -19.76 14.55 -27.00
CA THR A 456 -20.83 15.39 -26.43
C THR A 456 -20.30 16.67 -25.78
N HIS A 457 -19.13 16.60 -25.12
CA HIS A 457 -18.54 17.71 -24.38
C HIS A 457 -17.01 17.82 -24.60
N PRO A 458 -16.55 18.11 -25.84
CA PRO A 458 -15.15 18.04 -26.22
C PRO A 458 -14.23 18.92 -25.36
N ARG A 459 -14.68 20.11 -24.94
CA ARG A 459 -13.90 21.02 -24.09
C ARG A 459 -13.65 20.42 -22.70
N ARG A 460 -14.66 19.78 -22.11
CA ARG A 460 -14.56 19.15 -20.79
C ARG A 460 -13.66 17.93 -20.85
N TYR A 461 -13.86 17.06 -21.84
CA TYR A 461 -13.02 15.88 -22.02
C TYR A 461 -11.56 16.26 -22.25
N LYS A 462 -11.26 17.25 -23.10
CA LYS A 462 -9.87 17.72 -23.31
C LYS A 462 -9.24 18.22 -22.02
N ALA A 463 -9.96 19.01 -21.21
CA ALA A 463 -9.47 19.48 -19.92
C ALA A 463 -9.19 18.30 -18.96
N PHE A 464 -10.12 17.34 -18.86
CA PHE A 464 -9.92 16.11 -18.10
C PHE A 464 -8.67 15.36 -18.58
N PHE A 465 -8.55 15.08 -19.87
CA PHE A 465 -7.49 14.27 -20.45
C PHE A 465 -6.10 14.89 -20.22
N HIS A 466 -5.95 16.20 -20.45
CA HIS A 466 -4.66 16.87 -20.25
C HIS A 466 -4.26 16.92 -18.78
N CYS A 467 -5.19 17.24 -17.87
CA CYS A 467 -4.93 17.25 -16.43
C CYS A 467 -4.58 15.84 -15.91
N ASN A 468 -5.33 14.82 -16.35
CA ASN A 468 -5.11 13.43 -15.96
C ASN A 468 -3.76 12.90 -16.47
N THR A 469 -3.43 13.18 -17.74
CA THR A 469 -2.13 12.79 -18.33
C THR A 469 -0.97 13.51 -17.65
N ALA A 470 -1.12 14.80 -17.31
CA ALA A 470 -0.10 15.55 -16.60
C ALA A 470 0.18 14.96 -15.21
N ALA A 471 -0.86 14.58 -14.48
CA ALA A 471 -0.72 13.88 -13.20
C ALA A 471 -0.07 12.50 -13.37
N PHE A 472 -0.51 11.70 -14.34
CA PHE A 472 0.10 10.39 -14.64
C PHE A 472 1.61 10.52 -14.91
N VAL A 473 2.02 11.40 -15.84
CA VAL A 473 3.44 11.57 -16.17
C VAL A 473 4.22 12.17 -15.00
N ALA A 474 3.68 13.18 -14.30
CA ALA A 474 4.33 13.76 -13.13
C ALA A 474 4.57 12.71 -12.04
N SER A 475 3.62 11.81 -11.82
CA SER A 475 3.73 10.73 -10.85
C SER A 475 4.83 9.72 -11.21
N LEU A 476 4.94 9.29 -12.47
CA LEU A 476 6.05 8.44 -12.94
C LEU A 476 7.41 9.13 -12.77
N VAL A 477 7.45 10.43 -12.99
CA VAL A 477 8.66 11.24 -12.83
C VAL A 477 9.07 11.32 -11.37
N VAL A 478 8.12 11.53 -10.47
CA VAL A 478 8.38 11.44 -9.02
C VAL A 478 8.90 10.05 -8.65
N ILE A 479 8.30 8.98 -9.16
CA ILE A 479 8.76 7.59 -8.94
C ILE A 479 10.21 7.43 -9.39
N VAL A 480 10.55 7.84 -10.62
CA VAL A 480 11.91 7.72 -11.17
C VAL A 480 12.92 8.57 -10.39
N ILE A 481 12.59 9.82 -10.05
CA ILE A 481 13.47 10.72 -9.27
C ILE A 481 13.69 10.17 -7.85
N VAL A 482 12.66 9.61 -7.22
CA VAL A 482 12.76 9.07 -5.86
C VAL A 482 13.55 7.76 -5.84
N GLN A 483 13.44 6.92 -6.88
CA GLN A 483 14.17 5.65 -6.97
C GLN A 483 15.65 5.78 -7.33
N SER A 484 16.04 6.86 -8.02
CA SER A 484 17.39 7.01 -8.57
C SER A 484 18.34 7.74 -7.60
N ARG A 485 19.38 7.04 -7.13
CA ARG A 485 20.42 7.63 -6.26
C ARG A 485 21.37 8.56 -7.00
N GLN A 486 21.67 8.32 -8.27
CA GLN A 486 22.58 9.16 -9.07
C GLN A 486 21.98 10.56 -9.33
N LEU A 487 20.70 10.61 -9.67
CA LEU A 487 19.85 11.82 -9.73
C LEU A 487 19.65 12.48 -8.37
N SER A 488 19.95 11.77 -7.27
CA SER A 488 19.82 12.25 -5.90
C SER A 488 21.07 12.98 -5.36
N SER A 489 22.14 13.10 -6.15
CA SER A 489 23.39 13.76 -5.71
C SER A 489 23.30 15.30 -5.73
N GLY A 490 22.42 15.89 -6.55
CA GLY A 490 22.17 17.33 -6.59
C GLY A 490 21.03 17.77 -5.67
N ALA A 491 21.34 18.03 -4.38
CA ALA A 491 20.33 18.30 -3.34
C ALA A 491 19.34 19.45 -3.67
N VAL A 492 19.80 20.52 -4.33
CA VAL A 492 18.98 21.71 -4.65
C VAL A 492 18.07 21.48 -5.86
N VAL A 493 18.61 20.91 -6.94
CA VAL A 493 17.86 20.60 -8.17
C VAL A 493 16.78 19.56 -7.90
N LYS A 494 17.11 18.52 -7.12
CA LYS A 494 16.16 17.49 -6.68
C LYS A 494 14.96 18.08 -5.96
N ARG A 495 15.19 18.96 -4.97
CA ARG A 495 14.11 19.50 -4.14
C ARG A 495 13.13 20.34 -4.94
N ARG A 496 13.63 21.18 -5.85
CA ARG A 496 12.78 22.02 -6.71
C ARG A 496 12.02 21.20 -7.75
N ALA A 497 12.68 20.24 -8.41
CA ALA A 497 12.05 19.38 -9.40
C ALA A 497 10.97 18.48 -8.77
N LEU A 498 11.24 17.90 -7.60
CA LEU A 498 10.31 17.04 -6.86
C LEU A 498 9.09 17.83 -6.36
N GLN A 499 9.30 19.04 -5.84
CA GLN A 499 8.22 19.91 -5.40
C GLN A 499 7.34 20.34 -6.58
N ALA A 500 7.94 20.75 -7.70
CA ALA A 500 7.20 21.10 -8.90
C ALA A 500 6.40 19.91 -9.45
N ALA A 501 7.00 18.73 -9.54
CA ALA A 501 6.32 17.52 -10.02
C ALA A 501 5.13 17.14 -9.12
N MET A 502 5.26 17.23 -7.80
CA MET A 502 4.16 16.94 -6.88
C MET A 502 3.04 17.98 -6.89
N THR A 503 3.38 19.26 -7.07
CA THR A 503 2.36 20.30 -7.21
C THR A 503 1.61 20.11 -8.53
N LEU A 504 2.33 19.80 -9.63
CA LEU A 504 1.73 19.47 -10.91
C LEU A 504 0.84 18.23 -10.83
N ASP A 505 1.28 17.20 -10.10
CA ASP A 505 0.54 15.96 -9.88
C ASP A 505 -0.79 16.21 -9.17
N LEU A 506 -0.77 16.87 -8.01
CA LEU A 506 -1.99 17.14 -7.24
C LEU A 506 -2.93 18.14 -7.93
N LEU A 507 -2.40 19.17 -8.61
CA LEU A 507 -3.21 20.08 -9.43
C LEU A 507 -3.83 19.36 -10.63
N GLY A 508 -3.07 18.49 -11.29
CA GLY A 508 -3.57 17.64 -12.38
C GLY A 508 -4.68 16.72 -11.90
N LEU A 509 -4.53 16.09 -10.73
CA LEU A 509 -5.56 15.23 -10.15
C LEU A 509 -6.84 16.00 -9.82
N MET A 510 -6.74 17.16 -9.16
CA MET A 510 -7.90 18.01 -8.85
C MET A 510 -8.58 18.54 -10.11
N GLY A 511 -7.81 18.98 -11.11
CA GLY A 511 -8.32 19.48 -12.38
C GLY A 511 -9.01 18.40 -13.20
N ALA A 512 -8.44 17.19 -13.23
CA ALA A 512 -9.05 16.03 -13.87
C ALA A 512 -10.37 15.67 -13.18
N TYR A 513 -10.39 15.61 -11.86
CA TYR A 513 -11.61 15.34 -11.10
C TYR A 513 -12.71 16.37 -11.38
N ALA A 514 -12.40 17.67 -11.34
CA ALA A 514 -13.35 18.74 -11.59
C ALA A 514 -13.91 18.70 -13.02
N ALA A 515 -13.05 18.47 -14.03
CA ALA A 515 -13.47 18.41 -15.43
C ALA A 515 -14.24 17.12 -15.76
N GLY A 516 -13.86 16.01 -15.15
CA GLY A 516 -14.39 14.68 -15.46
C GLY A 516 -15.69 14.34 -14.73
N SER A 517 -15.83 14.70 -13.45
CA SER A 517 -17.00 14.35 -12.63
C SER A 517 -18.22 15.25 -12.85
N CYS A 518 -18.02 16.48 -13.37
CA CYS A 518 -19.08 17.49 -13.47
C CYS A 518 -19.73 17.52 -14.86
N ARG A 519 -21.07 17.49 -14.90
CA ARG A 519 -21.86 17.74 -16.12
C ARG A 519 -22.51 19.12 -16.18
N SER A 520 -22.82 19.73 -15.03
CA SER A 520 -23.41 21.07 -14.95
C SER A 520 -22.38 22.16 -14.60
N ALA A 521 -22.70 23.42 -14.93
CA ALA A 521 -21.88 24.57 -14.55
C ALA A 521 -21.82 24.73 -13.01
N ALA A 522 -22.95 24.59 -12.31
CA ALA A 522 -23.01 24.70 -10.85
C ALA A 522 -22.13 23.64 -10.15
N ALA A 523 -22.17 22.38 -10.61
CA ALA A 523 -21.30 21.32 -10.09
C ALA A 523 -19.82 21.63 -10.33
N THR A 524 -19.50 22.14 -11.53
CA THR A 524 -18.13 22.54 -11.88
C THR A 524 -17.63 23.66 -10.98
N VAL A 525 -18.46 24.68 -10.73
CA VAL A 525 -18.14 25.79 -9.83
C VAL A 525 -17.92 25.28 -8.41
N TYR A 526 -18.80 24.42 -7.91
CA TYR A 526 -18.67 23.83 -6.57
C TYR A 526 -17.34 23.08 -6.39
N VAL A 527 -17.04 22.13 -7.29
CA VAL A 527 -15.83 21.30 -7.18
C VAL A 527 -14.57 22.15 -7.39
N SER A 528 -14.59 23.09 -8.32
CA SER A 528 -13.45 24.00 -8.57
C SER A 528 -13.23 24.95 -7.39
N ALA A 529 -14.29 25.51 -6.80
CA ALA A 529 -14.19 26.35 -5.61
C ALA A 529 -13.61 25.57 -4.42
N LEU A 530 -14.00 24.30 -4.26
CA LEU A 530 -13.44 23.43 -3.24
C LEU A 530 -11.95 23.14 -3.48
N ALA A 531 -11.54 22.89 -4.73
CA ALA A 531 -10.14 22.71 -5.11
C ALA A 531 -9.30 23.98 -4.82
N VAL A 532 -9.82 25.15 -5.20
CA VAL A 532 -9.18 26.44 -4.93
C VAL A 532 -9.08 26.69 -3.42
N ALA A 533 -10.14 26.41 -2.66
CA ALA A 533 -10.13 26.55 -1.20
C ALA A 533 -9.06 25.65 -0.55
N VAL A 534 -8.95 24.39 -0.97
CA VAL A 534 -7.90 23.47 -0.50
C VAL A 534 -6.51 23.99 -0.87
N PHE A 535 -6.32 24.45 -2.10
CA PHE A 535 -5.05 24.98 -2.56
C PHE A 535 -4.65 26.25 -1.79
N VAL A 536 -5.55 27.23 -1.67
CA VAL A 536 -5.33 28.47 -0.92
C VAL A 536 -5.09 28.18 0.55
N TYR A 537 -5.84 27.27 1.17
CA TYR A 537 -5.61 26.86 2.56
C TYR A 537 -4.23 26.22 2.74
N SER A 538 -3.84 25.29 1.85
CA SER A 538 -2.53 24.64 1.91
C SER A 538 -1.37 25.63 1.68
N LEU A 539 -1.48 26.52 0.68
CA LEU A 539 -0.50 27.55 0.38
C LEU A 539 -0.43 28.61 1.48
N GLY A 540 -1.57 29.05 2.00
CA GLY A 540 -1.67 29.99 3.12
C GLY A 540 -1.00 29.45 4.37
N ASN A 541 -1.19 28.16 4.69
CA ASN A 541 -0.48 27.50 5.78
C ASN A 541 1.04 27.43 5.53
N VAL A 542 1.48 27.15 4.30
CA VAL A 542 2.91 27.18 3.95
C VAL A 542 3.49 28.59 4.10
N VAL A 543 2.83 29.61 3.54
CA VAL A 543 3.30 30.99 3.48
C VAL A 543 3.32 31.62 4.87
N ALA A 544 2.20 31.57 5.61
CA ALA A 544 2.11 32.09 6.97
C ALA A 544 3.21 31.51 7.87
N PHE A 545 3.54 30.24 7.68
CA PHE A 545 4.63 29.60 8.41
C PHE A 545 6.03 30.05 7.93
N THR A 546 6.24 30.23 6.63
CA THR A 546 7.55 30.67 6.10
C THR A 546 7.85 32.14 6.38
N THR A 547 6.84 33.00 6.42
CA THR A 547 7.01 34.45 6.59
C THR A 547 6.88 34.91 8.03
N MET A 548 6.12 34.20 8.87
CA MET A 548 5.86 34.57 10.25
C MET A 548 6.17 33.39 11.17
N GLY A 549 7.38 33.40 11.74
CA GLY A 549 7.69 32.60 12.90
C GLY A 549 6.66 32.86 14.00
N ARG A 550 5.87 31.82 14.30
CA ARG A 550 5.05 31.61 15.51
C ARG A 550 4.05 32.69 15.96
N SER A 551 3.74 33.76 15.22
CA SER A 551 2.76 34.73 15.75
C SER A 551 1.98 35.50 14.70
N ARG A 552 0.82 34.95 14.31
CA ARG A 552 -0.43 35.71 14.14
C ARG A 552 -1.61 34.77 13.82
N GLU A 553 -2.38 34.42 14.84
CA GLU A 553 -3.73 33.89 14.63
C GLU A 553 -4.60 35.00 14.02
N THR A 554 -5.07 34.78 12.80
CA THR A 554 -6.03 35.70 12.16
C THR A 554 -7.34 35.73 12.94
N ARG A 555 -8.02 36.88 12.98
CA ARG A 555 -9.26 37.11 13.75
C ARG A 555 -10.37 36.10 13.38
N LEU A 556 -10.37 35.62 12.13
CA LEU A 556 -11.29 34.62 11.61
C LEU A 556 -10.92 33.21 12.10
N MET A 557 -9.64 32.85 12.20
CA MET A 557 -9.19 31.61 12.84
C MET A 557 -9.51 31.61 14.33
N ARG A 558 -9.36 32.72 15.06
CA ARG A 558 -9.84 32.80 16.46
C ARG A 558 -11.35 32.69 16.61
N TRP A 559 -12.12 33.12 15.61
CA TRP A 559 -13.57 32.99 15.64
C TRP A 559 -14.03 31.58 15.25
N VAL A 560 -13.39 30.96 14.26
CA VAL A 560 -13.60 29.55 13.88
C VAL A 560 -13.09 28.63 14.98
N ASP A 561 -11.89 28.81 15.50
CA ASP A 561 -11.38 28.11 16.68
C ASP A 561 -12.26 28.42 17.88
N GLY A 562 -12.72 29.65 18.11
CA GLY A 562 -13.66 29.95 19.20
C GLY A 562 -15.02 29.27 19.04
N MET A 563 -15.50 29.05 17.82
CA MET A 563 -16.74 28.32 17.55
C MET A 563 -16.53 26.81 17.65
N VAL A 564 -15.46 26.30 17.03
CA VAL A 564 -15.01 24.91 17.10
C VAL A 564 -14.74 24.55 18.54
N GLN A 565 -14.06 25.39 19.31
CA GLN A 565 -13.70 25.22 20.72
C GLN A 565 -14.90 25.38 21.63
N LYS A 566 -15.88 26.25 21.35
CA LYS A 566 -17.18 26.24 22.05
C LYS A 566 -17.97 24.97 21.76
N VAL A 567 -17.91 24.44 20.54
CA VAL A 567 -18.51 23.15 20.16
C VAL A 567 -17.72 21.99 20.81
N LEU A 568 -16.39 22.07 20.86
CA LEU A 568 -15.46 21.07 21.42
C LEU A 568 -15.48 21.04 22.96
N GLU A 569 -15.68 22.20 23.59
CA GLU A 569 -15.92 22.38 25.03
C GLU A 569 -17.31 21.88 25.41
N ARG A 570 -18.35 22.19 24.62
CA ARG A 570 -19.68 21.58 24.80
C ARG A 570 -19.65 20.06 24.61
N LEU A 571 -18.70 19.54 23.82
CA LEU A 571 -18.44 18.11 23.64
C LEU A 571 -17.36 17.54 24.59
N HIS A 572 -16.77 18.34 25.50
CA HIS A 572 -15.69 17.98 26.45
C HIS A 572 -14.57 17.09 25.86
N LEU A 573 -14.19 17.34 24.60
CA LEU A 573 -13.18 16.56 23.85
C LEU A 573 -11.74 17.06 24.06
N TRP A 574 -11.51 18.04 24.94
CA TRP A 574 -10.20 18.60 25.25
C TRP A 574 -9.92 18.51 26.75
N ASP A 575 -8.92 17.72 27.11
CA ASP A 575 -8.26 17.77 28.41
C ASP A 575 -6.80 18.12 28.11
N GLY A 576 -6.23 19.04 28.91
CA GLY A 576 -5.10 19.90 28.55
C GLY A 576 -3.95 19.25 27.78
N GLN A 577 -3.28 20.05 26.93
CA GLN A 577 -2.10 19.70 26.14
C GLN A 577 -1.06 18.98 27.01
N ALA A 578 -1.08 17.65 27.00
CA ALA A 578 0.14 16.88 27.17
C ALA A 578 0.84 16.92 25.81
N GLU A 579 2.10 17.36 25.76
CA GLU A 579 2.88 17.26 24.53
C GLU A 579 2.92 15.79 24.08
N GLU A 580 2.27 15.48 22.96
CA GLU A 580 2.45 14.19 22.28
C GLU A 580 3.92 14.11 21.84
N ALA A 581 4.63 13.05 22.23
CA ALA A 581 6.01 12.81 21.82
C ALA A 581 6.13 12.79 20.28
N ASP A 582 7.22 13.32 19.74
CA ASP A 582 7.43 13.47 18.29
C ASP A 582 7.29 12.14 17.52
N ASP A 583 7.70 11.02 18.12
CA ASP A 583 7.53 9.68 17.55
C ASP A 583 6.07 9.26 17.38
N ASP A 584 5.21 9.63 18.33
CA ASP A 584 3.78 9.31 18.27
C ASP A 584 3.08 10.16 17.19
N LEU A 585 3.52 11.40 16.99
CA LEU A 585 3.07 12.27 15.89
C LEU A 585 3.44 11.70 14.52
N GLU A 586 4.67 11.18 14.35
CA GLU A 586 5.11 10.58 13.08
C GLU A 586 4.34 9.28 12.77
N ARG A 587 4.07 8.45 13.79
CA ARG A 587 3.22 7.26 13.62
C ARG A 587 1.79 7.63 13.21
N LYS A 588 1.23 8.69 13.80
CA LYS A 588 -0.11 9.23 13.50
C LYS A 588 -0.16 9.80 12.09
N ARG A 589 0.88 10.54 11.68
CA ARG A 589 1.04 11.03 10.30
C ARG A 589 1.01 9.91 9.27
N LYS A 590 1.81 8.84 9.44
CA LYS A 590 1.83 7.69 8.52
C LYS A 590 0.46 7.04 8.35
N PHE A 591 -0.28 6.90 9.45
CA PHE A 591 -1.63 6.32 9.44
C PHE A 591 -2.63 7.22 8.70
N LEU A 592 -2.67 8.51 9.05
CA LEU A 592 -3.63 9.44 8.46
C LEU A 592 -3.36 9.64 6.97
N LEU A 593 -2.09 9.54 6.56
CA LEU A 593 -1.73 9.58 5.15
C LEU A 593 -2.29 8.35 4.41
N GLN A 594 -2.14 7.14 4.95
CA GLN A 594 -2.69 5.93 4.32
C GLN A 594 -4.22 6.00 4.18
N LEU A 595 -4.91 6.53 5.19
CA LEU A 595 -6.36 6.70 5.13
C LEU A 595 -6.80 7.75 4.10
N ALA A 596 -6.11 8.90 4.05
CA ALA A 596 -6.40 9.93 3.07
C ALA A 596 -6.12 9.46 1.64
N ILE A 597 -5.05 8.70 1.45
CA ILE A 597 -4.67 8.09 0.18
C ILE A 597 -5.74 7.11 -0.28
N LEU A 598 -6.25 6.25 0.61
CA LEU A 598 -7.40 5.39 0.33
C LEU A 598 -8.62 6.21 -0.10
N ALA A 599 -9.05 7.14 0.75
CA ALA A 599 -10.27 7.90 0.50
C ALA A 599 -10.16 8.71 -0.80
N ALA A 600 -9.00 9.31 -1.10
CA ALA A 600 -8.73 9.98 -2.37
C ALA A 600 -8.86 9.02 -3.57
N THR A 601 -8.29 7.81 -3.51
CA THR A 601 -8.38 6.87 -4.64
C THR A 601 -9.80 6.43 -4.96
N VAL A 602 -10.52 6.04 -3.92
CA VAL A 602 -11.85 5.48 -4.03
C VAL A 602 -12.80 6.57 -4.56
N THR A 603 -12.76 7.75 -3.95
CA THR A 603 -13.61 8.88 -4.36
C THR A 603 -13.24 9.44 -5.73
N TYR A 604 -11.97 9.39 -6.15
CA TYR A 604 -11.56 9.77 -7.50
C TYR A 604 -12.16 8.84 -8.54
N LYS A 605 -11.97 7.51 -8.38
CA LYS A 605 -12.52 6.49 -9.29
C LYS A 605 -14.05 6.61 -9.41
N THR A 606 -14.74 6.66 -8.27
CA THR A 606 -16.22 6.64 -8.25
C THR A 606 -16.84 8.00 -8.56
N GLY A 607 -16.07 9.08 -8.43
CA GLY A 607 -16.51 10.40 -8.89
C GLY A 607 -16.41 10.56 -10.40
N LEU A 608 -15.44 9.90 -11.04
CA LEU A 608 -15.32 9.87 -12.49
C LEU A 608 -16.24 8.84 -13.13
N ASN A 609 -16.54 7.73 -12.45
CA ASN A 609 -17.46 6.68 -12.87
C ASN A 609 -18.54 6.49 -11.78
N PRO A 610 -19.63 7.27 -11.82
CA PRO A 610 -20.67 7.25 -10.80
C PRO A 610 -21.48 5.94 -10.84
N PRO A 611 -22.14 5.57 -9.72
CA PRO A 611 -22.97 4.39 -9.65
C PRO A 611 -24.08 4.42 -10.71
N GLY A 612 -24.36 3.26 -11.30
CA GLY A 612 -25.33 3.09 -12.40
C GLY A 612 -24.83 3.52 -13.77
N GLY A 613 -23.59 3.99 -13.88
CA GLY A 613 -22.95 4.26 -15.17
C GLY A 613 -23.46 5.51 -15.87
N PHE A 614 -23.33 5.51 -17.19
CA PHE A 614 -23.68 6.63 -18.07
C PHE A 614 -24.69 6.21 -19.11
N TRP A 615 -25.49 7.16 -19.57
CA TRP A 615 -26.34 6.97 -20.74
C TRP A 615 -25.51 6.68 -21.99
N SER A 616 -25.89 5.64 -22.72
CA SER A 616 -25.26 5.23 -23.99
C SER A 616 -26.02 5.74 -25.23
N GLY A 617 -27.29 6.12 -25.11
CA GLY A 617 -28.16 6.62 -26.19
C GLY A 617 -28.80 7.97 -25.89
N SER A 618 -29.53 8.53 -26.87
CA SER A 618 -30.25 9.82 -26.74
C SER A 618 -31.73 9.68 -26.39
N ASP A 619 -32.27 8.46 -26.44
CA ASP A 619 -33.72 8.25 -26.46
C ASP A 619 -34.34 8.40 -25.05
N ASP A 620 -33.61 7.96 -24.02
CA ASP A 620 -34.06 8.04 -22.62
C ASP A 620 -33.29 9.10 -21.79
N GLY A 621 -32.12 9.55 -22.27
CA GLY A 621 -31.25 10.49 -21.56
C GLY A 621 -30.17 11.09 -22.47
N ARG A 622 -29.36 12.02 -21.94
CA ARG A 622 -28.25 12.58 -22.73
C ARG A 622 -27.01 11.69 -22.60
N ALA A 623 -26.57 11.13 -23.73
CA ALA A 623 -25.37 10.27 -23.77
C ALA A 623 -24.16 10.88 -23.02
N GLY A 624 -23.56 10.08 -22.12
CA GLY A 624 -22.42 10.46 -21.29
C GLY A 624 -22.76 11.19 -19.99
N ASP A 625 -24.04 11.51 -19.76
CA ASP A 625 -24.52 11.96 -18.45
C ASP A 625 -24.79 10.76 -17.52
N PRO A 626 -24.57 10.90 -16.19
CA PRO A 626 -24.81 9.81 -15.24
C PRO A 626 -26.28 9.41 -15.15
N VAL A 627 -26.57 8.11 -15.29
CA VAL A 627 -27.95 7.58 -15.32
C VAL A 627 -28.73 7.92 -14.06
N LEU A 628 -28.07 7.84 -12.89
CA LEU A 628 -28.70 8.11 -11.59
C LEU A 628 -29.22 9.54 -11.42
N VAL A 629 -28.81 10.50 -12.26
CA VAL A 629 -29.30 11.88 -12.18
C VAL A 629 -30.78 11.97 -12.52
N ASP A 630 -31.25 11.17 -13.47
CA ASP A 630 -32.59 11.32 -14.05
C ASP A 630 -33.63 10.59 -13.20
N HIS A 631 -33.39 9.32 -12.85
CA HIS A 631 -34.33 8.52 -12.05
C HIS A 631 -34.15 8.70 -10.53
N TYR A 632 -32.94 9.02 -10.06
CA TYR A 632 -32.60 9.06 -8.63
C TYR A 632 -31.91 10.36 -8.21
N ARG A 633 -32.34 11.49 -8.77
CA ARG A 633 -31.70 12.82 -8.62
C ARG A 633 -31.24 13.15 -7.20
N ASN A 634 -32.11 12.99 -6.20
CA ASN A 634 -31.77 13.36 -4.82
C ASN A 634 -30.65 12.48 -4.26
N ARG A 635 -30.64 11.17 -4.58
CA ARG A 635 -29.58 10.24 -4.15
C ARG A 635 -28.28 10.53 -4.88
N TYR A 636 -28.35 10.78 -6.19
CA TYR A 636 -27.19 11.18 -6.98
C TYR A 636 -26.55 12.46 -6.41
N MET A 637 -27.34 13.48 -6.07
CA MET A 637 -26.81 14.73 -5.52
C MET A 637 -26.11 14.51 -4.19
N VAL A 638 -26.70 13.71 -3.28
CA VAL A 638 -26.05 13.33 -2.01
C VAL A 638 -24.74 12.59 -2.28
N PHE A 639 -24.76 11.57 -3.14
CA PHE A 639 -23.57 10.84 -3.55
C PHE A 639 -22.49 11.78 -4.10
N PHE A 640 -22.82 12.62 -5.08
CA PHE A 640 -21.89 13.50 -5.77
C PHE A 640 -21.21 14.49 -4.82
N TYR A 641 -21.98 15.23 -4.01
CA TYR A 641 -21.41 16.22 -3.10
C TYR A 641 -20.63 15.57 -1.95
N CYS A 642 -21.10 14.48 -1.36
CA CYS A 642 -20.38 13.74 -0.32
C CYS A 642 -19.08 13.10 -0.86
N ASN A 643 -19.10 12.57 -2.09
CA ASN A 643 -17.94 11.99 -2.73
C ASN A 643 -16.89 13.06 -3.09
N ALA A 644 -17.31 14.20 -3.66
CA ALA A 644 -16.42 15.31 -3.99
C ALA A 644 -15.78 15.96 -2.76
N THR A 645 -16.55 16.11 -1.68
CA THR A 645 -16.01 16.58 -0.38
C THR A 645 -15.05 15.59 0.23
N GLY A 646 -15.36 14.28 0.18
CA GLY A 646 -14.45 13.22 0.60
C GLY A 646 -13.12 13.25 -0.15
N PHE A 647 -13.16 13.42 -1.48
CA PHE A 647 -11.97 13.55 -2.32
C PHE A 647 -11.12 14.77 -1.93
N MET A 648 -11.73 15.97 -1.88
CA MET A 648 -10.98 17.20 -1.60
C MET A 648 -10.46 17.26 -0.17
N ALA A 649 -11.23 16.78 0.82
CA ALA A 649 -10.75 16.63 2.20
C ALA A 649 -9.53 15.70 2.27
N SER A 650 -9.55 14.59 1.52
CA SER A 650 -8.43 13.65 1.46
C SER A 650 -7.19 14.28 0.82
N VAL A 651 -7.34 15.01 -0.29
CA VAL A 651 -6.23 15.76 -0.91
C VAL A 651 -5.67 16.82 0.03
N ALA A 652 -6.52 17.54 0.77
CA ALA A 652 -6.10 18.50 1.78
C ALA A 652 -5.27 17.84 2.89
N VAL A 653 -5.72 16.69 3.42
CA VAL A 653 -4.98 15.91 4.43
C VAL A 653 -3.63 15.46 3.87
N ILE A 654 -3.58 14.96 2.62
CA ILE A 654 -2.33 14.57 1.96
C ILE A 654 -1.35 15.77 1.90
N LEU A 655 -1.81 16.93 1.43
CA LEU A 655 -1.00 18.14 1.34
C LEU A 655 -0.43 18.57 2.71
N MET A 656 -1.25 18.52 3.76
CA MET A 656 -0.83 18.85 5.12
C MET A 656 0.18 17.85 5.70
N LEU A 657 -0.03 16.55 5.46
CA LEU A 657 0.81 15.47 6.01
C LEU A 657 2.14 15.29 5.26
N VAL A 658 2.18 15.59 3.96
CA VAL A 658 3.42 15.51 3.18
C VAL A 658 4.43 16.58 3.65
N ASN A 659 3.94 17.76 4.05
CA ASN A 659 4.82 18.82 4.53
C ASN A 659 5.21 18.60 6.00
N ARG A 660 6.50 18.29 6.22
CA ARG A 660 7.08 18.10 7.57
C ARG A 660 6.90 19.27 8.53
N ARG A 661 6.79 20.50 8.02
CA ARG A 661 6.60 21.67 8.88
C ARG A 661 5.14 21.84 9.31
N LEU A 662 4.20 21.36 8.50
CA LEU A 662 2.76 21.55 8.72
C LEU A 662 2.11 20.42 9.52
N TYR A 663 2.56 19.17 9.38
CA TYR A 663 1.88 18.04 10.04
C TYR A 663 1.94 18.11 11.57
N LYS A 664 3.09 18.50 12.16
CA LYS A 664 3.24 18.59 13.63
C LYS A 664 2.23 19.55 14.23
N GLN A 665 2.01 20.68 13.58
CA GLN A 665 1.04 21.69 14.02
C GLN A 665 -0.40 21.33 13.63
N GLY A 666 -0.63 20.82 12.42
CA GLY A 666 -1.97 20.40 11.96
C GLY A 666 -2.58 19.27 12.80
N ILE A 667 -1.75 18.35 13.29
CA ILE A 667 -2.19 17.32 14.24
C ILE A 667 -2.51 17.93 15.62
N ARG A 668 -1.71 18.90 16.08
CA ARG A 668 -1.92 19.60 17.37
C ARG A 668 -3.19 20.49 17.36
N CYS A 669 -3.53 21.11 16.23
CA CYS A 669 -4.69 22.01 16.09
C CYS A 669 -6.04 21.30 15.87
N ASN A 670 -6.13 19.96 15.97
CA ASN A 670 -7.34 19.17 15.72
C ASN A 670 -8.01 19.32 14.32
N ALA A 671 -7.62 20.29 13.50
CA ALA A 671 -8.12 20.52 12.14
C ALA A 671 -7.96 19.28 11.25
N LEU A 672 -6.83 18.57 11.39
CA LEU A 672 -6.56 17.37 10.61
C LEU A 672 -7.47 16.20 11.03
N ASN A 673 -7.77 16.08 12.32
CA ASN A 673 -8.73 15.09 12.81
C ASN A 673 -10.15 15.41 12.33
N ALA A 674 -10.55 16.68 12.36
CA ALA A 674 -11.85 17.13 11.85
C ALA A 674 -11.98 16.83 10.34
N CYS A 675 -10.94 17.13 9.57
CA CYS A 675 -10.92 16.86 8.13
C CYS A 675 -11.03 15.35 7.81
N VAL A 676 -10.35 14.50 8.60
CA VAL A 676 -10.44 13.04 8.46
C VAL A 676 -11.82 12.51 8.81
N VAL A 677 -12.47 13.03 9.87
CA VAL A 677 -13.84 12.67 10.22
C VAL A 677 -14.82 13.10 9.13
N VAL A 678 -14.69 14.32 8.61
CA VAL A 678 -15.50 14.81 7.47
C VAL A 678 -15.30 13.92 6.24
N GLY A 679 -14.05 13.56 5.93
CA GLY A 679 -13.74 12.66 4.82
C GLY A 679 -14.35 11.26 4.98
N LEU A 680 -14.26 10.67 6.17
CA LEU A 680 -14.86 9.36 6.47
C LEU A 680 -16.40 9.39 6.42
N LEU A 681 -17.03 10.42 6.99
CA LEU A 681 -18.48 10.58 6.93
C LEU A 681 -18.96 10.83 5.50
N GLY A 682 -18.24 11.64 4.73
CA GLY A 682 -18.51 11.87 3.31
C GLY A 682 -18.44 10.57 2.51
N LEU A 683 -17.42 9.74 2.76
CA LEU A 683 -17.28 8.43 2.13
C LEU A 683 -18.42 7.48 2.53
N MET A 684 -18.78 7.38 3.80
CA MET A 684 -19.90 6.52 4.24
C MET A 684 -21.26 6.96 3.66
N LEU A 685 -21.53 8.28 3.63
CA LEU A 685 -22.76 8.83 3.06
C LEU A 685 -22.83 8.63 1.54
N ALA A 686 -21.69 8.81 0.84
CA ALA A 686 -21.60 8.51 -0.58
C ALA A 686 -21.88 7.03 -0.85
N TYR A 687 -21.27 6.11 -0.10
CA TYR A 687 -21.55 4.67 -0.23
C TYR A 687 -23.04 4.36 -0.03
N ALA A 688 -23.65 4.86 1.04
CA ALA A 688 -25.06 4.61 1.33
C ALA A 688 -26.01 5.18 0.26
N ALA A 689 -25.72 6.37 -0.24
CA ALA A 689 -26.53 7.00 -1.29
C ALA A 689 -26.35 6.34 -2.66
N GLY A 690 -25.12 5.92 -2.99
CA GLY A 690 -24.77 5.37 -4.30
C GLY A 690 -25.06 3.88 -4.48
N SER A 691 -24.94 3.07 -3.42
CA SER A 691 -25.13 1.62 -3.48
C SER A 691 -26.61 1.19 -3.45
N CYS A 692 -27.50 2.08 -3.02
CA CYS A 692 -28.90 1.77 -2.75
C CYS A 692 -29.85 2.55 -3.66
N ARG A 693 -30.58 1.86 -4.54
CA ARG A 693 -31.60 2.47 -5.42
C ARG A 693 -33.01 2.35 -4.85
N ARG A 694 -33.31 1.26 -4.13
CA ARG A 694 -34.63 1.00 -3.49
C ARG A 694 -34.63 1.23 -1.98
N LEU A 695 -35.80 1.55 -1.41
CA LEU A 695 -35.96 1.92 0.00
C LEU A 695 -35.59 0.79 0.98
N ARG A 696 -35.90 -0.49 0.68
CA ARG A 696 -35.62 -1.63 1.59
C ARG A 696 -34.12 -1.90 1.76
N THR A 697 -33.37 -1.98 0.66
CA THR A 697 -31.91 -2.16 0.70
C THR A 697 -31.22 -0.92 1.27
N SER A 698 -31.76 0.27 0.97
CA SER A 698 -31.35 1.53 1.59
C SER A 698 -31.55 1.53 3.11
N ALA A 699 -32.66 0.99 3.62
CA ALA A 699 -32.93 0.93 5.05
C ALA A 699 -31.91 0.05 5.78
N TYR A 700 -31.51 -1.08 5.18
CA TYR A 700 -30.45 -1.93 5.75
C TYR A 700 -29.12 -1.20 5.87
N VAL A 701 -28.62 -0.59 4.78
CA VAL A 701 -27.33 0.11 4.81
C VAL A 701 -27.37 1.35 5.70
N ILE A 702 -28.47 2.10 5.69
CA ILE A 702 -28.66 3.25 6.58
C ILE A 702 -28.71 2.78 8.03
N ALA A 703 -29.42 1.71 8.37
CA ALA A 703 -29.45 1.17 9.72
C ALA A 703 -28.07 0.66 10.15
N LEU A 704 -27.31 0.04 9.25
CA LEU A 704 -25.95 -0.44 9.52
C LEU A 704 -24.99 0.75 9.75
N VAL A 705 -25.03 1.78 8.90
CA VAL A 705 -24.26 3.02 9.06
C VAL A 705 -24.68 3.76 10.34
N ALA A 706 -25.97 3.86 10.62
CA ALA A 706 -26.50 4.47 11.84
C ALA A 706 -26.11 3.67 13.09
N ALA A 707 -26.07 2.35 13.02
CA ALA A 707 -25.60 1.48 14.10
C ALA A 707 -24.11 1.70 14.36
N VAL A 708 -23.29 1.88 13.31
CA VAL A 708 -21.85 2.20 13.45
C VAL A 708 -21.68 3.59 14.07
N VAL A 709 -22.33 4.61 13.51
CA VAL A 709 -22.28 5.97 14.05
C VAL A 709 -22.78 5.99 15.49
N GLY A 710 -23.89 5.30 15.77
CA GLY A 710 -24.46 5.13 17.10
C GLY A 710 -23.54 4.38 18.06
N PHE A 711 -22.87 3.32 17.62
CA PHE A 711 -21.85 2.60 18.39
C PHE A 711 -20.64 3.47 18.69
N LEU A 712 -20.16 4.26 17.73
CA LEU A 712 -19.08 5.21 17.91
C LEU A 712 -19.47 6.32 18.90
N LEU A 713 -20.68 6.88 18.75
CA LEU A 713 -21.23 7.87 19.68
C LEU A 713 -21.46 7.28 21.07
N LEU A 714 -21.92 6.03 21.17
CA LEU A 714 -22.09 5.30 22.43
C LEU A 714 -20.74 5.02 23.09
N GLN A 715 -19.70 4.63 22.35
CA GLN A 715 -18.35 4.50 22.89
C GLN A 715 -17.82 5.85 23.41
N ILE A 716 -18.06 6.93 22.67
CA ILE A 716 -17.72 8.29 23.11
C ILE A 716 -18.51 8.65 24.38
N LEU A 717 -19.80 8.32 24.45
CA LEU A 717 -20.68 8.57 25.60
C LEU A 717 -20.29 7.74 26.83
N LEU A 718 -20.02 6.44 26.67
CA LEU A 718 -19.53 5.55 27.73
C LEU A 718 -18.16 6.00 28.23
N PHE A 719 -17.29 6.50 27.34
CA PHE A 719 -16.03 7.12 27.71
C PHE A 719 -16.24 8.41 28.52
N LEU A 720 -17.22 9.24 28.17
CA LEU A 720 -17.60 10.44 28.94
C LEU A 720 -18.21 10.07 30.31
N LEU A 721 -19.03 9.02 30.37
CA LEU A 721 -19.66 8.50 31.59
C LEU A 721 -18.65 7.83 32.53
N ALA A 722 -17.76 6.99 32.02
CA ALA A 722 -16.69 6.37 32.80
C ALA A 722 -15.75 7.43 33.43
N LYS A 723 -15.54 8.54 32.72
CA LYS A 723 -14.74 9.68 33.21
C LYS A 723 -15.50 10.56 34.23
N ARG A 724 -16.83 10.60 34.19
CA ARG A 724 -17.68 11.36 35.12
C ARG A 724 -18.13 10.59 36.37
N VAL A 725 -18.28 9.27 36.30
CA VAL A 725 -19.08 8.49 37.27
C VAL A 725 -18.29 7.41 38.01
N VAL A 726 -17.04 7.10 37.66
CA VAL A 726 -16.26 6.08 38.38
C VAL A 726 -15.12 6.71 39.20
N PRO A 727 -15.39 7.18 40.43
CA PRO A 727 -14.42 7.04 41.50
C PRO A 727 -14.17 5.55 41.76
N ALA A 728 -12.99 5.19 42.26
CA ALA A 728 -12.52 3.82 42.52
C ALA A 728 -13.41 2.95 43.45
N THR A 729 -14.55 3.46 43.89
CA THR A 729 -15.50 2.83 44.82
C THR A 729 -16.63 2.03 44.13
N LEU A 730 -16.80 2.12 42.80
CA LEU A 730 -17.94 1.48 42.10
C LEU A 730 -17.62 0.15 41.40
N GLU A 731 -16.37 -0.31 41.41
CA GLU A 731 -15.96 -1.63 40.88
C GLU A 731 -16.63 -2.79 41.64
N HIS A 732 -17.00 -2.61 42.91
CA HIS A 732 -17.61 -3.65 43.74
C HIS A 732 -19.13 -3.80 43.59
N ARG A 733 -19.83 -2.94 42.82
CA ARG A 733 -21.30 -2.96 42.71
C ARG A 733 -21.86 -3.52 41.39
N LEU A 734 -21.02 -3.91 40.44
CA LEU A 734 -21.48 -4.52 39.19
C LEU A 734 -21.70 -6.04 39.36
N PRO A 735 -22.80 -6.60 38.83
CA PRO A 735 -23.09 -8.02 38.99
C PRO A 735 -22.08 -8.89 38.21
N PRO A 736 -21.66 -10.06 38.75
CA PRO A 736 -20.55 -10.86 38.21
C PRO A 736 -20.72 -11.31 36.75
N TRP A 737 -21.95 -11.51 36.28
CA TRP A 737 -22.23 -11.92 34.90
C TRP A 737 -21.92 -10.82 33.86
N LEU A 738 -21.97 -9.56 34.27
CA LEU A 738 -21.65 -8.41 33.42
C LEU A 738 -20.14 -8.20 33.32
N LEU A 739 -19.40 -8.56 34.38
CA LEU A 739 -17.93 -8.62 34.41
C LEU A 739 -17.38 -9.85 33.67
N ALA A 740 -18.08 -10.99 33.70
CA ALA A 740 -17.73 -12.19 32.95
C ALA A 740 -17.75 -11.98 31.42
N LEU A 741 -18.55 -11.01 30.95
CA LEU A 741 -18.58 -10.59 29.54
C LEU A 741 -17.30 -9.83 29.12
N PHE A 742 -16.55 -9.32 30.10
CA PHE A 742 -15.25 -8.64 29.94
C PHE A 742 -14.05 -9.53 30.29
N GLU A 743 -14.28 -10.78 30.72
CA GLU A 743 -13.24 -11.69 31.15
C GLU A 743 -12.57 -12.36 29.93
N PRO A 744 -11.23 -12.28 29.79
CA PRO A 744 -10.54 -12.77 28.61
C PRO A 744 -10.59 -14.31 28.52
N LEU A 745 -11.05 -14.85 27.40
CA LEU A 745 -11.00 -16.28 27.01
C LEU A 745 -9.59 -16.84 26.77
N THR A 746 -8.55 -16.23 27.34
CA THR A 746 -7.21 -16.81 27.42
C THR A 746 -7.07 -17.53 28.75
N PRO A 747 -6.71 -18.82 28.79
CA PRO A 747 -6.35 -19.44 30.07
C PRO A 747 -5.21 -18.62 30.71
N PRO A 748 -5.23 -18.44 32.05
CA PRO A 748 -4.15 -17.75 32.73
C PRO A 748 -2.82 -18.44 32.39
N PRO A 749 -1.70 -17.69 32.35
CA PRO A 749 -0.40 -18.27 32.08
C PRO A 749 -0.17 -19.47 33.00
N ARG A 750 0.40 -20.55 32.47
CA ARG A 750 0.96 -21.64 33.28
C ARG A 750 2.02 -21.04 34.21
N LYS A 751 1.60 -20.56 35.38
CA LYS A 751 2.49 -20.04 36.44
C LYS A 751 3.43 -21.14 36.97
N ALA A 752 3.18 -22.40 36.65
CA ALA A 752 3.98 -23.53 37.13
C ALA A 752 5.32 -23.78 36.39
N ALA A 753 5.62 -23.08 35.28
CA ALA A 753 6.91 -23.19 34.58
C ALA A 753 7.73 -21.89 34.55
N ALA A 754 7.16 -20.77 35.01
CA ALA A 754 7.75 -19.43 34.92
C ALA A 754 8.66 -19.06 36.12
N ALA A 755 8.97 -20.02 36.99
CA ALA A 755 9.83 -19.80 38.16
C ALA A 755 11.33 -20.01 37.86
N ALA A 756 11.71 -20.38 36.63
CA ALA A 756 13.10 -20.75 36.28
C ALA A 756 13.80 -19.84 35.24
N GLY A 757 13.15 -18.76 34.78
CA GLY A 757 13.75 -17.82 33.80
C GLY A 757 14.15 -16.49 34.45
N GLY A 758 15.37 -16.04 34.18
CA GLY A 758 15.96 -14.80 34.73
C GLY A 758 15.20 -13.53 34.35
N GLU A 759 15.47 -12.43 35.06
CA GLU A 759 14.80 -11.13 34.83
C GLU A 759 15.03 -10.57 33.42
N ASP A 760 16.17 -10.89 32.79
CA ASP A 760 16.47 -10.51 31.40
C ASP A 760 15.53 -11.17 30.37
N ASP A 761 15.14 -12.44 30.57
CA ASP A 761 14.21 -13.14 29.68
C ASP A 761 12.79 -12.55 29.75
N LYS A 762 12.38 -12.06 30.94
CA LYS A 762 11.08 -11.40 31.13
C LYS A 762 11.03 -10.03 30.46
N GLN A 763 12.13 -9.27 30.54
CA GLN A 763 12.25 -7.96 29.90
C GLN A 763 12.21 -8.11 28.37
N GLN A 764 12.92 -9.10 27.82
CA GLN A 764 13.01 -9.37 26.39
C GLN A 764 11.68 -9.87 25.80
N ASP A 765 10.99 -10.81 26.46
CA ASP A 765 9.68 -11.32 26.02
C ASP A 765 8.58 -10.23 26.08
N SER A 766 8.65 -9.33 27.07
CA SER A 766 7.71 -8.18 27.15
C SER A 766 7.89 -7.17 26.00
N GLY A 767 9.14 -6.90 25.60
CA GLY A 767 9.49 -6.01 24.48
C GLY A 767 9.13 -6.59 23.11
N GLU A 768 9.35 -7.90 22.92
CA GLU A 768 8.95 -8.61 21.70
C GLU A 768 7.42 -8.62 21.53
N ARG A 769 6.68 -8.91 22.61
CA ARG A 769 5.20 -8.90 22.58
C ARG A 769 4.64 -7.52 22.24
N HIS A 770 5.22 -6.44 22.76
CA HIS A 770 4.78 -5.08 22.46
C HIS A 770 5.02 -4.69 20.99
N THR A 771 6.17 -5.09 20.44
CA THR A 771 6.54 -4.87 19.02
C THR A 771 5.64 -5.66 18.08
N GLU A 772 5.32 -6.91 18.44
CA GLU A 772 4.42 -7.75 17.65
C GLU A 772 2.99 -7.20 17.60
N GLN A 773 2.47 -6.74 18.73
CA GLN A 773 1.17 -6.07 18.78
C GLN A 773 1.13 -4.80 17.92
N TYR A 774 2.21 -4.00 17.96
CA TYR A 774 2.33 -2.81 17.11
C TYR A 774 2.27 -3.17 15.62
N MET A 775 3.03 -4.18 15.20
CA MET A 775 3.05 -4.63 13.81
C MET A 775 1.71 -5.23 13.37
N LYS A 776 1.07 -6.04 14.22
CA LYS A 776 -0.27 -6.59 13.97
C LYS A 776 -1.27 -5.46 13.70
N ARG A 777 -1.28 -4.38 14.49
CA ARG A 777 -2.17 -3.23 14.26
C ARG A 777 -1.94 -2.56 12.91
N LYS A 778 -0.67 -2.39 12.51
CA LYS A 778 -0.32 -1.81 11.21
C LYS A 778 -0.81 -2.66 10.04
N TYR A 779 -0.79 -3.99 10.19
CA TYR A 779 -1.27 -4.92 9.19
C TYR A 779 -2.79 -5.01 9.15
N LEU A 780 -3.47 -5.00 10.29
CA LEU A 780 -4.93 -4.93 10.35
C LEU A 780 -5.48 -3.65 9.73
N MET A 781 -4.78 -2.52 9.90
CA MET A 781 -5.10 -1.28 9.18
C MET A 781 -5.03 -1.49 7.68
N LEU A 782 -3.93 -2.05 7.18
CA LEU A 782 -3.71 -2.23 5.74
C LEU A 782 -4.78 -3.13 5.13
N LEU A 783 -5.18 -4.19 5.86
CA LEU A 783 -6.27 -5.06 5.47
C LEU A 783 -7.63 -4.34 5.45
N GLY A 784 -8.00 -3.64 6.54
CA GLY A 784 -9.27 -2.91 6.60
C GLY A 784 -9.34 -1.76 5.58
N VAL A 785 -8.20 -1.12 5.27
CA VAL A 785 -8.09 -0.11 4.21
C VAL A 785 -8.37 -0.73 2.84
N LEU A 786 -7.74 -1.86 2.52
CA LEU A 786 -7.98 -2.58 1.26
C LEU A 786 -9.44 -3.03 1.16
N ALA A 787 -9.94 -3.73 2.17
CA ALA A 787 -11.28 -4.27 2.15
C ALA A 787 -12.33 -3.15 2.05
N ALA A 788 -12.14 -2.01 2.73
CA ALA A 788 -12.96 -0.82 2.52
C ALA A 788 -12.93 -0.31 1.07
N SER A 789 -11.77 -0.23 0.40
CA SER A 789 -11.73 0.20 -1.01
C SER A 789 -12.48 -0.75 -1.94
N VAL A 790 -12.21 -2.05 -1.81
CA VAL A 790 -12.69 -3.07 -2.73
C VAL A 790 -14.21 -3.22 -2.59
N THR A 791 -14.71 -3.25 -1.36
CA THR A 791 -16.16 -3.31 -1.10
C THR A 791 -16.88 -2.02 -1.45
N TYR A 792 -16.24 -0.86 -1.29
CA TYR A 792 -16.84 0.41 -1.72
C TYR A 792 -17.07 0.42 -3.23
N GLN A 793 -16.06 0.02 -4.02
CA GLN A 793 -16.16 -0.03 -5.48
C GLN A 793 -17.21 -1.05 -5.94
N ALA A 794 -17.15 -2.27 -5.41
CA ALA A 794 -18.10 -3.33 -5.75
C ALA A 794 -19.53 -3.01 -5.31
N GLY A 795 -19.73 -2.27 -4.21
CA GLY A 795 -21.06 -1.85 -3.78
C GLY A 795 -21.70 -0.79 -4.67
N LEU A 796 -20.90 -0.01 -5.41
CA LEU A 796 -21.38 0.99 -6.36
C LEU A 796 -21.53 0.43 -7.79
N SER A 797 -20.80 -0.64 -8.09
CA SER A 797 -20.84 -1.37 -9.36
C SER A 797 -21.23 -2.83 -9.09
N PRO A 798 -22.54 -3.11 -8.95
CA PRO A 798 -23.00 -4.44 -8.59
C PRO A 798 -22.66 -5.48 -9.67
N PRO A 799 -22.43 -6.75 -9.30
CA PRO A 799 -22.11 -7.82 -10.24
C PRO A 799 -23.25 -8.02 -11.22
N GLY A 800 -22.92 -8.27 -12.49
CA GLY A 800 -23.91 -8.30 -13.58
C GLY A 800 -24.24 -6.93 -14.16
N GLY A 801 -23.63 -5.86 -13.66
CA GLY A 801 -23.84 -4.53 -14.16
C GLY A 801 -25.20 -3.95 -13.79
N THR A 802 -25.60 -2.93 -14.54
CA THR A 802 -26.83 -2.18 -14.33
C THR A 802 -27.57 -2.01 -15.64
N TRP A 803 -28.90 -1.91 -15.57
CA TRP A 803 -29.74 -1.70 -16.75
C TRP A 803 -29.34 -0.42 -17.50
N GLY A 804 -29.19 -0.50 -18.82
CA GLY A 804 -28.81 0.63 -19.68
C GLY A 804 -29.99 1.50 -20.13
N GLY A 805 -31.22 1.03 -19.95
CA GLY A 805 -32.45 1.71 -20.35
C GLY A 805 -33.65 1.24 -19.52
N ASP A 806 -34.78 1.92 -19.68
CA ASP A 806 -36.02 1.58 -19.00
C ASP A 806 -36.73 0.43 -19.74
N GLY A 807 -37.38 -0.46 -19.00
CA GLY A 807 -38.03 -1.59 -19.63
C GLY A 807 -38.91 -2.42 -18.72
N ALA A 808 -39.39 -3.52 -19.27
CA ALA A 808 -40.22 -4.48 -18.57
C ALA A 808 -39.83 -5.90 -18.96
N MET A 809 -39.60 -6.75 -17.96
CA MET A 809 -39.33 -8.18 -18.15
C MET A 809 -40.55 -9.00 -17.73
N VAL A 810 -40.84 -10.08 -18.46
CA VAL A 810 -41.92 -11.01 -18.10
C VAL A 810 -41.31 -12.22 -17.41
N ALA A 811 -41.48 -12.32 -16.09
CA ALA A 811 -41.02 -13.47 -15.35
C ALA A 811 -42.12 -14.55 -15.31
N GLY A 812 -41.82 -15.73 -15.85
CA GLY A 812 -42.54 -17.00 -15.65
C GLY A 812 -44.05 -16.89 -15.40
N GLY A 813 -44.83 -16.66 -16.46
CA GLY A 813 -46.30 -16.74 -16.43
C GLY A 813 -47.00 -15.55 -15.76
N SER A 814 -47.25 -14.50 -16.56
CA SER A 814 -48.15 -13.35 -16.29
C SER A 814 -47.63 -12.16 -15.47
N ALA A 815 -46.52 -12.24 -14.73
CA ALA A 815 -46.01 -11.09 -13.97
C ALA A 815 -45.02 -10.25 -14.79
N THR A 816 -45.39 -8.99 -15.08
CA THR A 816 -44.51 -8.02 -15.74
C THR A 816 -43.79 -7.19 -14.68
N TYR A 817 -42.46 -7.25 -14.65
CA TYR A 817 -41.62 -6.46 -13.76
C TYR A 817 -41.02 -5.30 -14.53
N HIS A 818 -41.30 -4.08 -14.09
CA HIS A 818 -40.66 -2.89 -14.63
C HIS A 818 -39.31 -2.65 -13.93
N TYR A 819 -38.29 -2.35 -14.74
CA TYR A 819 -36.98 -1.93 -14.28
C TYR A 819 -36.64 -0.56 -14.87
N ALA A 820 -35.84 0.20 -14.14
CA ALA A 820 -35.37 1.51 -14.54
C ALA A 820 -33.88 1.45 -14.89
N ALA A 821 -33.45 2.34 -15.79
CA ALA A 821 -32.05 2.52 -16.10
C ALA A 821 -31.25 2.78 -14.82
N GLY A 822 -30.10 2.14 -14.75
CA GLY A 822 -29.23 2.15 -13.60
C GLY A 822 -29.62 1.16 -12.51
N ASP A 823 -30.78 0.46 -12.51
CA ASP A 823 -31.05 -0.59 -11.50
C ASP A 823 -30.08 -1.79 -11.63
N PRO A 824 -29.74 -2.51 -10.54
CA PRO A 824 -28.82 -3.65 -10.60
C PRO A 824 -29.47 -4.82 -11.33
N VAL A 825 -28.85 -5.31 -12.40
CA VAL A 825 -29.42 -6.41 -13.20
C VAL A 825 -29.63 -7.67 -12.34
N LEU A 826 -28.60 -8.05 -11.57
CA LEU A 826 -28.66 -9.24 -10.72
C LEU A 826 -29.78 -9.18 -9.68
N HIS A 827 -30.23 -8.00 -9.24
CA HIS A 827 -31.36 -7.90 -8.32
C HIS A 827 -32.66 -8.40 -8.95
N ASP A 828 -32.86 -8.14 -10.24
CA ASP A 828 -34.08 -8.49 -10.94
C ASP A 828 -33.99 -9.93 -11.51
N THR A 829 -32.82 -10.39 -11.95
CA THR A 829 -32.64 -11.76 -12.49
C THR A 829 -32.51 -12.83 -11.40
N ASP A 830 -31.66 -12.62 -10.38
CA ASP A 830 -31.51 -13.52 -9.22
C ASP A 830 -31.45 -12.72 -7.91
N ARG A 831 -32.64 -12.43 -7.41
CA ARG A 831 -32.82 -11.62 -6.21
C ARG A 831 -32.14 -12.19 -4.97
N ALA A 832 -32.08 -13.51 -4.83
CA ALA A 832 -31.49 -14.17 -3.66
C ALA A 832 -29.97 -13.95 -3.65
N ARG A 833 -29.31 -14.16 -4.80
CA ARG A 833 -27.88 -13.91 -4.96
C ARG A 833 -27.52 -12.44 -4.78
N TYR A 834 -28.31 -11.53 -5.35
CA TYR A 834 -28.07 -10.10 -5.17
C TYR A 834 -28.10 -9.71 -3.69
N HIS A 835 -29.09 -10.15 -2.92
CA HIS A 835 -29.15 -9.83 -1.49
C HIS A 835 -27.99 -10.45 -0.72
N ALA A 836 -27.61 -11.70 -1.02
CA ALA A 836 -26.45 -12.33 -0.42
C ALA A 836 -25.17 -11.53 -0.69
N PHE A 837 -24.90 -11.18 -1.95
CA PHE A 837 -23.79 -10.32 -2.36
C PHE A 837 -23.82 -8.98 -1.62
N PHE A 838 -24.95 -8.27 -1.69
CA PHE A 838 -25.09 -6.91 -1.20
C PHE A 838 -24.91 -6.84 0.32
N HIS A 839 -25.54 -7.76 1.07
CA HIS A 839 -25.40 -7.81 2.52
C HIS A 839 -23.97 -8.18 2.94
N CYS A 840 -23.36 -9.21 2.34
CA CYS A 840 -21.98 -9.60 2.64
C CYS A 840 -20.96 -8.50 2.28
N ASN A 841 -21.15 -7.81 1.16
CA ASN A 841 -20.28 -6.71 0.75
C ASN A 841 -20.42 -5.49 1.68
N ALA A 842 -21.67 -5.12 2.03
CA ALA A 842 -21.93 -4.00 2.94
C ALA A 842 -21.44 -4.29 4.38
N THR A 843 -21.57 -5.53 4.87
CA THR A 843 -21.04 -5.90 6.20
C THR A 843 -19.52 -5.85 6.22
N SER A 844 -18.83 -6.32 5.17
CA SER A 844 -17.38 -6.18 5.05
C SER A 844 -16.93 -4.72 4.99
N PHE A 845 -17.58 -3.89 4.15
CA PHE A 845 -17.30 -2.45 4.10
C PHE A 845 -17.40 -1.80 5.48
N VAL A 846 -18.48 -2.08 6.21
CA VAL A 846 -18.69 -1.52 7.54
C VAL A 846 -17.74 -2.09 8.58
N ALA A 847 -17.47 -3.38 8.57
CA ALA A 847 -16.50 -4.01 9.46
C ALA A 847 -15.10 -3.40 9.27
N SER A 848 -14.71 -3.16 8.02
CA SER A 848 -13.49 -2.45 7.64
C SER A 848 -13.44 -1.00 8.18
N VAL A 849 -14.52 -0.24 8.03
CA VAL A 849 -14.61 1.13 8.60
C VAL A 849 -14.52 1.10 10.13
N VAL A 850 -15.19 0.14 10.79
CA VAL A 850 -15.10 -0.05 12.25
C VAL A 850 -13.66 -0.34 12.67
N VAL A 851 -12.93 -1.20 11.95
CA VAL A 851 -11.49 -1.45 12.20
C VAL A 851 -10.68 -0.16 12.09
N ILE A 852 -10.89 0.63 11.03
CA ILE A 852 -10.21 1.91 10.81
C ILE A 852 -10.49 2.89 11.95
N VAL A 853 -11.75 3.04 12.36
CA VAL A 853 -12.13 3.97 13.43
C VAL A 853 -11.66 3.50 14.80
N LEU A 854 -11.75 2.20 15.12
CA LEU A 854 -11.19 1.66 16.36
C LEU A 854 -9.67 1.88 16.44
N LEU A 855 -8.96 1.79 15.30
CA LEU A 855 -7.54 2.08 15.23
C LEU A 855 -7.24 3.59 15.41
N LEU A 856 -8.10 4.47 14.91
CA LEU A 856 -8.03 5.92 15.12
C LEU A 856 -8.25 6.30 16.60
N LEU A 857 -9.33 5.80 17.21
CA LEU A 857 -9.73 6.12 18.58
C LEU A 857 -8.71 5.59 19.61
N ARG A 858 -8.18 4.38 19.41
CA ARG A 858 -7.24 3.76 20.35
C ARG A 858 -5.92 4.51 20.47
N ARG A 859 -5.46 5.19 19.40
CA ARG A 859 -4.22 5.98 19.43
C ARG A 859 -4.31 7.26 20.25
N ARG A 860 -5.52 7.71 20.60
CA ARG A 860 -5.75 8.89 21.44
C ARG A 860 -5.63 8.59 22.95
N ARG A 861 -5.44 7.33 23.33
CA ARG A 861 -5.51 6.88 24.74
C ARG A 861 -4.13 6.92 25.42
N ARG A 862 -4.04 7.57 26.59
CA ARG A 862 -2.83 7.61 27.43
C ARG A 862 -2.36 6.20 27.82
N ARG A 863 -1.04 6.04 27.99
CA ARG A 863 -0.41 4.87 28.65
C ARG A 863 -1.14 4.63 29.99
N GLY A 864 -1.83 3.49 30.15
CA GLY A 864 -2.42 3.06 31.42
C GLY A 864 -3.93 2.72 31.45
N ALA A 865 -4.71 3.01 30.41
CA ALA A 865 -6.15 2.70 30.42
C ALA A 865 -6.49 1.30 29.87
N PRO A 866 -7.51 0.59 30.40
CA PRO A 866 -7.82 -0.81 30.06
C PRO A 866 -8.13 -0.95 28.58
N ALA A 867 -7.28 -1.67 27.85
CA ALA A 867 -7.27 -1.75 26.39
C ALA A 867 -8.68 -1.96 25.78
N ALA A 868 -9.03 -1.19 24.75
CA ALA A 868 -10.11 -1.62 23.86
C ALA A 868 -9.75 -3.03 23.37
N PRO A 869 -10.68 -3.98 23.40
CA PRO A 869 -10.30 -5.38 23.33
C PRO A 869 -9.75 -5.68 21.94
N LEU A 870 -8.52 -6.20 21.87
CA LEU A 870 -7.93 -6.68 20.62
C LEU A 870 -8.84 -7.73 19.95
N TRP A 871 -9.71 -8.40 20.72
CA TRP A 871 -10.77 -9.25 20.19
C TRP A 871 -11.70 -8.50 19.24
N ALA A 872 -12.05 -7.23 19.49
CA ALA A 872 -13.08 -6.55 18.70
C ALA A 872 -12.54 -6.22 17.31
N MET A 873 -11.26 -5.83 17.25
CA MET A 873 -10.55 -5.66 15.98
C MET A 873 -10.38 -6.99 15.26
N GLN A 874 -10.04 -8.07 15.98
CA GLN A 874 -9.83 -9.38 15.37
C GLN A 874 -11.14 -9.99 14.86
N SER A 875 -12.24 -9.89 15.62
CA SER A 875 -13.57 -10.31 15.20
C SER A 875 -14.09 -9.48 14.04
N ALA A 876 -13.88 -8.16 14.04
CA ALA A 876 -14.26 -7.31 12.91
C ALA A 876 -13.48 -7.66 11.64
N VAL A 877 -12.19 -8.01 11.74
CA VAL A 877 -11.37 -8.45 10.60
C VAL A 877 -11.80 -9.83 10.09
N VAL A 878 -12.16 -10.75 10.97
CA VAL A 878 -12.70 -12.05 10.54
C VAL A 878 -14.05 -11.87 9.86
N LEU A 879 -14.93 -11.03 10.42
CA LEU A 879 -16.21 -10.69 9.82
C LEU A 879 -16.04 -10.03 8.45
N ASP A 880 -15.04 -9.15 8.32
CA ASP A 880 -14.67 -8.49 7.07
C ASP A 880 -14.25 -9.50 5.99
N LEU A 881 -13.34 -10.42 6.33
CA LEU A 881 -12.91 -11.47 5.41
C LEU A 881 -14.04 -12.45 5.03
N LEU A 882 -14.89 -12.82 5.99
CA LEU A 882 -16.07 -13.65 5.71
C LEU A 882 -17.09 -12.91 4.82
N GLY A 883 -17.26 -11.61 5.03
CA GLY A 883 -18.09 -10.75 4.19
C GLY A 883 -17.56 -10.66 2.77
N LEU A 884 -16.27 -10.41 2.57
CA LEU A 884 -15.62 -10.46 1.25
C LEU A 884 -15.85 -11.81 0.57
N LEU A 885 -15.73 -12.91 1.32
CA LEU A 885 -15.85 -14.24 0.77
C LEU A 885 -17.27 -14.59 0.34
N GLY A 886 -18.25 -14.26 1.17
CA GLY A 886 -19.67 -14.41 0.85
C GLY A 886 -20.08 -13.53 -0.33
N ALA A 887 -19.58 -12.31 -0.40
CA ALA A 887 -19.82 -11.41 -1.51
C ALA A 887 -19.20 -11.95 -2.81
N TYR A 888 -17.94 -12.41 -2.77
CA TYR A 888 -17.30 -13.01 -3.92
C TYR A 888 -18.06 -14.23 -4.43
N ALA A 889 -18.44 -15.17 -3.55
CA ALA A 889 -19.16 -16.37 -3.93
C ALA A 889 -20.55 -16.06 -4.53
N ALA A 890 -21.30 -15.14 -3.93
CA ALA A 890 -22.63 -14.76 -4.41
C ALA A 890 -22.58 -13.92 -5.69
N GLY A 891 -21.57 -13.07 -5.84
CA GLY A 891 -21.45 -12.12 -6.96
C GLY A 891 -20.77 -12.70 -8.20
N SER A 892 -19.76 -13.55 -8.05
CA SER A 892 -18.98 -14.10 -9.18
C SER A 892 -19.61 -15.33 -9.84
N CYS A 893 -20.49 -16.05 -9.14
CA CYS A 893 -21.07 -17.30 -9.61
C CYS A 893 -22.54 -17.09 -9.99
N ARG A 894 -22.92 -17.53 -11.20
CA ARG A 894 -24.33 -17.62 -11.64
C ARG A 894 -24.92 -19.00 -11.37
N GLU A 895 -24.11 -20.04 -11.60
CA GLU A 895 -24.53 -21.43 -11.49
C GLU A 895 -24.26 -22.04 -10.11
N TRP A 896 -24.92 -23.14 -9.79
CA TRP A 896 -24.70 -23.86 -8.53
C TRP A 896 -23.32 -24.53 -8.47
N GLU A 897 -22.83 -25.10 -9.58
CA GLU A 897 -21.54 -25.82 -9.61
C GLU A 897 -20.35 -24.90 -9.34
N THR A 898 -20.31 -23.74 -10.00
CA THR A 898 -19.28 -22.71 -9.77
C THR A 898 -19.35 -22.17 -8.35
N SER A 899 -20.57 -21.98 -7.81
CA SER A 899 -20.78 -21.59 -6.42
C SER A 899 -20.26 -22.67 -5.45
N ALA A 900 -20.56 -23.94 -5.71
CA ALA A 900 -20.13 -25.08 -4.90
C ALA A 900 -18.60 -25.22 -4.89
N TYR A 901 -17.94 -25.00 -6.03
CA TYR A 901 -16.48 -24.96 -6.09
C TYR A 901 -15.90 -23.88 -5.17
N VAL A 902 -16.38 -22.63 -5.27
CA VAL A 902 -15.88 -21.55 -4.43
C VAL A 902 -16.14 -21.85 -2.95
N VAL A 903 -17.35 -22.30 -2.61
CA VAL A 903 -17.70 -22.68 -1.22
C VAL A 903 -16.87 -23.86 -0.73
N ALA A 904 -16.57 -24.86 -1.56
CA ALA A 904 -15.73 -26.00 -1.20
C ALA A 904 -14.27 -25.57 -0.97
N LEU A 905 -13.72 -24.70 -1.83
CA LEU A 905 -12.39 -24.13 -1.67
C LEU A 905 -12.29 -23.34 -0.35
N VAL A 906 -13.33 -22.56 -0.04
CA VAL A 906 -13.48 -21.83 1.21
C VAL A 906 -13.57 -22.76 2.41
N GLY A 907 -14.43 -23.79 2.34
CA GLY A 907 -14.57 -24.80 3.37
C GLY A 907 -13.26 -25.51 3.63
N ALA A 908 -12.53 -25.90 2.58
CA ALA A 908 -11.21 -26.51 2.68
C ALA A 908 -10.21 -25.59 3.39
N VAL A 909 -10.21 -24.29 3.08
CA VAL A 909 -9.37 -23.29 3.77
C VAL A 909 -9.74 -23.13 5.23
N VAL A 910 -11.02 -23.00 5.56
CA VAL A 910 -11.48 -22.85 6.95
C VAL A 910 -11.15 -24.10 7.77
N VAL A 911 -11.39 -25.29 7.21
CA VAL A 911 -11.02 -26.57 7.83
C VAL A 911 -9.50 -26.67 7.99
N TYR A 912 -8.73 -26.29 6.97
CA TYR A 912 -7.28 -26.26 7.04
C TYR A 912 -6.75 -25.33 8.14
N ILE A 913 -7.29 -24.11 8.25
CA ILE A 913 -6.96 -23.14 9.31
C ILE A 913 -7.38 -23.70 10.66
N ALA A 914 -8.58 -24.26 10.80
CA ALA A 914 -9.08 -24.85 12.05
C ALA A 914 -8.21 -26.02 12.51
N LEU A 915 -7.86 -26.94 11.60
CA LEU A 915 -6.94 -28.05 11.86
C LEU A 915 -5.56 -27.53 12.28
N HIS A 916 -5.02 -26.50 11.62
CA HIS A 916 -3.75 -25.89 12.00
C HIS A 916 -3.79 -25.22 13.37
N VAL A 917 -4.86 -24.49 13.67
CA VAL A 917 -5.07 -23.88 14.99
C VAL A 917 -5.16 -24.97 16.06
N LEU A 918 -5.93 -26.04 15.82
CA LEU A 918 -6.06 -27.18 16.71
C LEU A 918 -4.73 -27.92 16.93
N LEU A 919 -3.94 -28.12 15.88
CA LEU A 919 -2.61 -28.75 15.93
C LEU A 919 -1.54 -27.84 16.54
N SER A 920 -1.74 -26.52 16.55
CA SER A 920 -0.82 -25.55 17.17
C SER A 920 -0.98 -25.41 18.68
N PHE A 921 -2.01 -26.00 19.28
CA PHE A 921 -2.12 -26.07 20.74
C PHE A 921 -1.18 -27.16 21.28
N ASP A 922 -0.28 -26.77 22.19
CA ASP A 922 0.63 -27.68 22.91
C ASP A 922 -0.10 -28.86 23.58
N ALA A 923 -1.37 -28.70 23.92
CA ALA A 923 -2.20 -29.75 24.47
C ALA A 923 -2.47 -30.91 23.49
N VAL A 924 -2.59 -30.63 22.18
CA VAL A 924 -2.80 -31.64 21.13
C VAL A 924 -1.47 -32.24 20.70
N ALA A 925 -0.41 -31.44 20.61
CA ALA A 925 0.95 -31.94 20.36
C ALA A 925 1.42 -32.92 21.46
N ALA A 926 1.19 -32.59 22.74
CA ALA A 926 1.48 -33.48 23.86
C ALA A 926 0.62 -34.76 23.86
N LYS A 927 -0.64 -34.68 23.40
CA LYS A 927 -1.53 -35.86 23.26
C LYS A 927 -1.12 -36.74 22.08
N ALA A 928 -0.68 -36.15 20.98
CA ALA A 928 -0.19 -36.85 19.80
C ALA A 928 1.17 -37.54 20.05
N GLU A 929 2.06 -36.93 20.83
CA GLU A 929 3.28 -37.60 21.32
C GLU A 929 2.95 -38.78 22.22
N ARG A 930 2.00 -38.64 23.17
CA ARG A 930 1.54 -39.78 23.99
C ARG A 930 0.97 -40.93 23.15
N LEU A 931 0.28 -40.63 22.05
CA LEU A 931 -0.26 -41.64 21.12
C LEU A 931 0.83 -42.30 20.25
N LYS A 932 1.89 -41.56 19.87
CA LYS A 932 3.07 -42.14 19.20
C LYS A 932 3.89 -43.04 20.12
N VAL A 933 4.05 -42.65 21.39
CA VAL A 933 4.71 -43.49 22.41
C VAL A 933 3.97 -44.82 22.57
N TRP A 934 2.63 -44.81 22.60
CA TRP A 934 1.84 -46.04 22.65
C TRP A 934 2.00 -46.97 21.43
N ARG A 935 2.37 -46.44 20.26
CA ARG A 935 2.63 -47.26 19.07
C ARG A 935 4.02 -47.90 19.07
N TYR A 936 4.97 -47.37 19.85
CA TYR A 936 6.30 -47.96 20.05
C TYR A 936 6.37 -48.95 21.22
N PHE A 937 5.38 -48.92 22.13
CA PHE A 937 5.25 -49.86 23.24
C PHE A 937 4.21 -50.97 23.01
N GLY A 938 3.64 -51.05 21.80
CA GLY A 938 2.61 -52.04 21.44
C GLY A 938 3.13 -53.35 20.84
N GLU A 939 4.43 -53.47 20.57
CA GLU A 939 5.07 -54.71 20.10
C GLU A 939 6.29 -55.01 20.97
N SER A 940 6.06 -55.71 22.08
CA SER A 940 6.99 -56.67 22.71
C SER A 940 6.65 -56.79 24.19
N SER A 941 5.76 -57.72 24.52
CA SER A 941 5.86 -58.42 25.80
C SER A 941 5.15 -59.77 25.69
N ASP A 942 5.82 -60.72 25.03
CA ASP A 942 5.64 -62.14 25.33
C ASP A 942 6.94 -62.66 25.93
N ASN A 943 6.78 -63.35 27.06
CA ASN A 943 7.67 -64.29 27.71
C ASN A 943 8.60 -63.82 28.85
N ASN A 944 8.15 -64.26 30.03
CA ASN A 944 8.89 -65.03 31.04
C ASN A 944 9.50 -64.31 32.26
N ASN A 945 8.70 -64.43 33.34
CA ASN A 945 8.99 -65.18 34.57
C ASN A 945 10.29 -64.93 35.36
N GLN A 946 10.01 -64.68 36.64
CA GLN A 946 10.71 -65.14 37.84
C GLN A 946 11.85 -64.30 38.44
N THR A 947 11.56 -63.92 39.70
CA THR A 947 12.43 -63.84 40.87
C THR A 947 13.47 -62.72 40.96
N GLY A 948 13.21 -61.81 41.90
CA GLY A 948 14.06 -61.73 43.10
C GLY A 948 15.09 -60.60 43.15
N GLY A 949 14.75 -59.57 43.94
CA GLY A 949 15.67 -58.99 44.93
C GLY A 949 16.65 -57.91 44.50
N GLY A 950 16.65 -56.80 45.25
CA GLY A 950 17.88 -56.09 45.60
C GLY A 950 18.11 -54.73 44.97
N ALA A 951 17.66 -53.69 45.69
CA ALA A 951 18.39 -52.48 46.08
C ALA A 951 19.34 -51.73 45.12
N ALA A 952 19.12 -50.39 45.05
CA ALA A 952 20.07 -49.26 44.92
C ALA A 952 21.07 -49.29 43.74
N VAL A 953 21.12 -48.28 42.87
CA VAL A 953 21.36 -46.84 43.10
C VAL A 953 20.68 -46.02 41.99
#